data_AF-K6DGJ5-F1
#
_entry.id   AF-K6DGJ5-F1
#
_cell.length_a   1.000
_cell.length_b   1.000
_cell.length_c   1.000
_cell.angle_alpha   90.00
_cell.angle_beta   90.00
_cell.angle_gamma   90.00
#
_symmetry.space_group_name_H-M   'P 1'
#
loop_
_entity.id
_entity.type
_entity.pdbx_description
1 polymer ?
#
loop_
_entity_poly.entity_id
_entity_poly.type
_entity_poly.pdbx_seq_one_letter_code
_entity_poly.pdbx_strand_id
1 'polypeptide(L)'
;MFENVSIIIPFQTDNGPREAAFKWIKQYYASVMPDAELCLGLYNGSEINKSKAVNQAAKRATRDIFVIADADIVYDPKIILDAIELLEEAAWVVPFTEIYDISYKATKYLLRKQSKWPLSVGIDDCVKVNWIYEGFAGKLNVIPRANFEAVGGFDERFIGWGGEDDAFSHAVNTLCGKFVNCEGKLFHLWHPPAYTDTNKNNQKLLNRYISASGNKYETLKIIKEREDAFVKNQSLQLKQSNKAPISSKGKICFMILVHEQRELVKELIDNVRNYCPNSSMVLYNGGDDPTLCDNLGVPVCPSSRKLERGFTTIYFLETMEWLQEMEMDYEYLINIDSDALFIRKGYEDFIEEQMRDTDYMAVKLRIPEEDWYIGNELKKDLNRWENLFNVNPFYGIFNVGQVFNKSLVKALLHPERKDKLKRALLKTISFGTDEIFFVNMAKELGFRIKKYPLNTDEMVIRYRPYLTLDEIVYCFNDIHDSWLFHPINRDKNDLARKLIKHLGTEYYTRRYRSERYPWYENNQESYMPSLPITSRFGNEELIVRSGNFLSHYWHDSRKRKWYKSETFAKGVTGTPVWNETNSGKFKVVSKLASGGIGLWWRENNQKGYPWFGPSLIINQDVEPIMLTQLEDGTTILICKYGDRLGYWTSE
;
A
#
# COMPACT_ATOMS: atom_id res chain seq x y z
N MET A 1 -3.28 39.19 3.91
CA MET A 1 -4.72 39.25 3.51
C MET A 1 -5.43 37.91 3.66
N PHE A 2 -4.76 36.78 3.40
CA PHE A 2 -5.35 35.44 3.55
C PHE A 2 -5.08 34.78 4.91
N GLU A 3 -4.69 35.55 5.93
CA GLU A 3 -4.25 35.04 7.24
C GLU A 3 -5.34 34.24 7.98
N ASN A 4 -6.61 34.52 7.68
CA ASN A 4 -7.75 33.79 8.24
C ASN A 4 -8.36 32.74 7.29
N VAL A 5 -7.59 32.31 6.27
CA VAL A 5 -8.05 31.36 5.26
C VAL A 5 -7.29 30.04 5.38
N SER A 6 -8.02 28.93 5.41
CA SER A 6 -7.49 27.59 5.19
C SER A 6 -7.97 27.07 3.83
N ILE A 7 -7.03 26.82 2.92
CA ILE A 7 -7.30 26.20 1.62
C ILE A 7 -7.32 24.68 1.80
N ILE A 8 -8.51 24.10 1.70
CA ILE A 8 -8.75 22.67 1.80
C ILE A 8 -8.67 22.05 0.41
N ILE A 9 -7.69 21.14 0.23
CA ILE A 9 -7.50 20.41 -1.04
C ILE A 9 -7.70 18.93 -0.81
N PRO A 10 -8.85 18.35 -1.17
CA PRO A 10 -9.04 16.92 -1.11
C PRO A 10 -8.27 16.24 -2.24
N PHE A 11 -7.49 15.21 -1.91
CA PHE A 11 -6.73 14.49 -2.91
C PHE A 11 -6.59 13.01 -2.59
N GLN A 12 -6.78 12.19 -3.61
CA GLN A 12 -6.44 10.78 -3.65
C GLN A 12 -5.66 10.53 -4.93
N THR A 13 -4.48 9.92 -4.80
CA THR A 13 -3.58 9.72 -5.94
C THR A 13 -4.18 8.79 -6.98
N ASP A 14 -4.09 9.18 -8.25
CA ASP A 14 -4.28 8.30 -9.40
C ASP A 14 -2.96 7.78 -9.97
N ASN A 15 -1.83 8.11 -9.33
CA ASN A 15 -0.46 7.90 -9.80
C ASN A 15 -0.28 8.37 -11.25
N GLY A 16 -0.96 9.45 -11.62
CA GLY A 16 -1.13 9.88 -12.99
C GLY A 16 -1.35 11.38 -13.12
N PRO A 17 -2.10 11.82 -14.15
CA PRO A 17 -2.28 13.23 -14.44
C PRO A 17 -2.86 14.06 -13.28
N ARG A 18 -3.73 13.50 -12.43
CA ARG A 18 -4.24 14.24 -11.26
C ARG A 18 -3.18 14.46 -10.20
N GLU A 19 -2.27 13.51 -10.00
CA GLU A 19 -1.12 13.72 -9.10
C GLU A 19 -0.18 14.82 -9.61
N ALA A 20 0.08 14.85 -10.92
CA ALA A 20 0.88 15.90 -11.52
C ALA A 20 0.23 17.29 -11.36
N ALA A 21 -1.09 17.37 -11.60
CA ALA A 21 -1.88 18.58 -11.34
C ALA A 21 -1.80 18.99 -9.86
N PHE A 22 -2.06 18.06 -8.94
CA PHE A 22 -2.02 18.32 -7.49
C PHE A 22 -0.66 18.84 -7.01
N LYS A 23 0.45 18.26 -7.47
CA LYS A 23 1.80 18.73 -7.15
C LYS A 23 2.00 20.18 -7.57
N TRP A 24 1.54 20.54 -8.77
CA TRP A 24 1.64 21.90 -9.30
C TRP A 24 0.69 22.87 -8.58
N ILE A 25 -0.54 22.46 -8.27
CA ILE A 25 -1.54 23.25 -7.55
C ILE A 25 -1.06 23.63 -6.14
N LYS A 26 -0.42 22.70 -5.43
CA LYS A 26 0.17 22.98 -4.11
C LYS A 26 1.20 24.11 -4.18
N GLN A 27 2.08 24.07 -5.18
CA GLN A 27 3.08 25.11 -5.40
C GLN A 27 2.42 26.43 -5.84
N TYR A 28 1.37 26.33 -6.66
CA TYR A 28 0.61 27.48 -7.12
C TYR A 28 0.01 28.25 -5.94
N TYR A 29 -0.83 27.61 -5.11
CA TYR A 29 -1.47 28.31 -4.00
C TYR A 29 -0.46 28.83 -2.97
N ALA A 30 0.58 28.06 -2.65
CA ALA A 30 1.65 28.53 -1.77
C ALA A 30 2.36 29.79 -2.34
N SER A 31 2.44 29.93 -3.66
CA SER A 31 3.05 31.09 -4.30
C SER A 31 2.12 32.30 -4.39
N VAL A 32 0.83 32.10 -4.66
CA VAL A 32 -0.10 33.20 -4.96
C VAL A 32 -0.97 33.61 -3.77
N MET A 33 -1.05 32.77 -2.75
CA MET A 33 -1.74 33.03 -1.47
C MET A 33 -0.84 32.59 -0.30
N PRO A 34 0.36 33.16 -0.13
CA PRO A 34 1.35 32.69 0.84
C PRO A 34 0.90 32.81 2.31
N ASP A 35 -0.03 33.72 2.61
CA ASP A 35 -0.58 33.90 3.97
C ASP A 35 -1.65 32.86 4.32
N ALA A 36 -2.20 32.15 3.32
CA ALA A 36 -3.25 31.16 3.54
C ALA A 36 -2.66 29.86 4.08
N GLU A 37 -3.37 29.22 5.02
CA GLU A 37 -3.02 27.90 5.50
C GLU A 37 -3.39 26.84 4.46
N LEU A 38 -2.43 26.01 4.03
CA LEU A 38 -2.70 24.94 3.07
C LEU A 38 -3.02 23.62 3.80
N CYS A 39 -4.27 23.17 3.73
CA CYS A 39 -4.75 21.96 4.39
C CYS A 39 -5.01 20.83 3.38
N LEU A 40 -4.11 19.84 3.35
CA LEU A 40 -4.15 18.75 2.36
C LEU A 40 -4.95 17.54 2.86
N GLY A 41 -6.08 17.27 2.24
CA GLY A 41 -6.97 16.13 2.50
C GLY A 41 -6.49 14.87 1.80
N LEU A 42 -5.39 14.28 2.25
CA LEU A 42 -4.83 13.07 1.63
C LEU A 42 -5.59 11.82 2.08
N TYR A 43 -6.31 11.18 1.16
CA TYR A 43 -7.05 9.95 1.44
C TYR A 43 -6.47 8.74 0.69
N ASN A 44 -6.09 7.71 1.44
CA ASN A 44 -5.42 6.50 0.95
C ASN A 44 -6.30 5.24 1.02
N GLY A 45 -7.63 5.39 1.02
CA GLY A 45 -8.56 4.26 1.03
C GLY A 45 -8.58 3.49 -0.30
N SER A 46 -9.04 2.23 -0.25
CA SER A 46 -9.21 1.38 -1.44
C SER A 46 -10.31 1.85 -2.40
N GLU A 47 -11.24 2.68 -1.92
CA GLU A 47 -12.31 3.29 -2.70
C GLU A 47 -12.10 4.81 -2.77
N ILE A 48 -12.63 5.46 -3.81
CA ILE A 48 -12.56 6.92 -3.92
C ILE A 48 -13.53 7.56 -2.92
N ASN A 49 -13.07 8.52 -2.11
CA ASN A 49 -13.96 9.23 -1.17
C ASN A 49 -13.49 10.68 -0.94
N LYS A 50 -14.03 11.60 -1.75
CA LYS A 50 -13.74 13.05 -1.64
C LYS A 50 -14.19 13.62 -0.30
N SER A 51 -15.37 13.21 0.19
CA SER A 51 -15.94 13.67 1.46
C SER A 51 -14.99 13.46 2.65
N LYS A 52 -14.39 12.26 2.76
CA LYS A 52 -13.39 11.94 3.79
C LYS A 52 -12.15 12.82 3.68
N ALA A 53 -11.64 13.00 2.47
CA ALA A 53 -10.49 13.86 2.21
C ALA A 53 -10.75 15.31 2.67
N VAL A 54 -11.91 15.88 2.31
CA VAL A 54 -12.33 17.22 2.74
C VAL A 54 -12.43 17.30 4.27
N ASN A 55 -13.19 16.39 4.90
CA ASN A 55 -13.40 16.40 6.35
C ASN A 55 -12.08 16.23 7.14
N GLN A 56 -11.16 15.40 6.66
CA GLN A 56 -9.84 15.23 7.27
C GLN A 56 -8.98 16.49 7.19
N ALA A 57 -9.03 17.21 6.08
CA ALA A 57 -8.35 18.50 5.96
C ALA A 57 -9.01 19.58 6.85
N ALA A 58 -10.34 19.66 6.84
CA ALA A 58 -11.10 20.61 7.67
C ALA A 58 -10.80 20.44 9.17
N LYS A 59 -10.68 19.19 9.65
CA LYS A 59 -10.30 18.90 11.05
C LYS A 59 -8.91 19.40 11.44
N ARG A 60 -7.99 19.53 10.48
CA ARG A 60 -6.62 20.00 10.69
C ARG A 60 -6.46 21.50 10.46
N ALA A 61 -7.36 22.09 9.70
CA ALA A 61 -7.38 23.52 9.46
C ALA A 61 -7.50 24.28 10.79
N THR A 62 -6.85 25.43 10.89
CA THR A 62 -6.84 26.29 12.09
C THR A 62 -7.53 27.63 11.90
N ARG A 63 -7.89 28.01 10.65
CA ARG A 63 -8.46 29.33 10.34
C ARG A 63 -9.98 29.33 10.21
N ASP A 64 -10.62 30.49 10.26
CA ASP A 64 -12.08 30.58 10.34
C ASP A 64 -12.79 30.51 8.98
N ILE A 65 -12.06 30.69 7.87
CA ILE A 65 -12.63 30.65 6.52
C ILE A 65 -12.01 29.48 5.76
N PHE A 66 -12.86 28.62 5.20
CA PHE A 66 -12.44 27.50 4.37
C PHE A 66 -12.62 27.83 2.89
N VAL A 67 -11.55 27.66 2.12
CA VAL A 67 -11.57 27.62 0.66
C VAL A 67 -11.44 26.17 0.25
N ILE A 68 -12.53 25.51 -0.13
CA ILE A 68 -12.53 24.11 -0.54
C ILE A 68 -12.34 24.07 -2.05
N ALA A 69 -11.17 23.61 -2.51
CA ALA A 69 -10.76 23.63 -3.91
C ALA A 69 -10.33 22.23 -4.39
N ASP A 70 -10.87 21.78 -5.52
CA ASP A 70 -10.42 20.53 -6.16
C ASP A 70 -8.92 20.61 -6.52
N ALA A 71 -8.24 19.46 -6.49
CA ALA A 71 -6.79 19.33 -6.69
C ALA A 71 -6.30 19.59 -8.13
N ASP A 72 -7.19 20.02 -9.03
CA ASP A 72 -6.95 20.29 -10.45
C ASP A 72 -7.50 21.65 -10.91
N ILE A 73 -7.81 22.57 -9.98
CA ILE A 73 -8.43 23.87 -10.29
C ILE A 73 -7.50 25.05 -9.99
N VAL A 74 -7.38 25.97 -10.96
CA VAL A 74 -6.60 27.21 -10.86
C VAL A 74 -7.51 28.42 -11.03
N TYR A 75 -7.23 29.52 -10.31
CA TYR A 75 -8.04 30.73 -10.34
C TYR A 75 -7.26 31.97 -9.88
N ASP A 76 -7.74 33.16 -10.24
CA ASP A 76 -7.21 34.42 -9.70
C ASP A 76 -7.44 34.49 -8.18
N PRO A 77 -6.40 34.64 -7.33
CA PRO A 77 -6.58 34.80 -5.88
C PRO A 77 -7.53 35.92 -5.49
N LYS A 78 -7.71 36.94 -6.35
CA LYS A 78 -8.65 38.03 -6.09
C LYS A 78 -10.09 37.54 -5.89
N ILE A 79 -10.52 36.49 -6.60
CA ILE A 79 -11.90 35.98 -6.45
C ILE A 79 -12.16 35.46 -5.03
N ILE A 80 -11.11 35.04 -4.30
CA ILE A 80 -11.23 34.61 -2.91
C ILE A 80 -11.42 35.82 -1.98
N LEU A 81 -10.77 36.95 -2.27
CA LEU A 81 -10.97 38.19 -1.52
C LEU A 81 -12.39 38.72 -1.74
N ASP A 82 -12.83 38.79 -2.99
CA ASP A 82 -14.20 39.19 -3.35
C ASP A 82 -15.23 38.26 -2.67
N ALA A 83 -14.95 36.96 -2.58
CA ALA A 83 -15.79 36.01 -1.87
C ALA A 83 -15.82 36.22 -0.36
N ILE A 84 -14.69 36.57 0.26
CA ILE A 84 -14.62 36.84 1.71
C ILE A 84 -15.45 38.06 2.08
N GLU A 85 -15.43 39.12 1.26
CA GLU A 85 -16.29 40.29 1.47
C GLU A 85 -17.78 39.92 1.44
N LEU A 86 -18.18 39.02 0.52
CA LEU A 86 -19.56 38.55 0.43
C LEU A 86 -20.00 37.66 1.61
N LEU A 87 -19.07 37.10 2.39
CA LEU A 87 -19.41 36.32 3.59
C LEU A 87 -20.00 37.15 4.72
N GLU A 88 -19.92 38.48 4.65
CA GLU A 88 -20.61 39.36 5.61
C GLU A 88 -22.14 39.24 5.50
N GLU A 89 -22.65 38.97 4.29
CA GLU A 89 -24.09 38.93 3.99
C GLU A 89 -24.58 37.54 3.53
N ALA A 90 -23.66 36.66 3.09
CA ALA A 90 -23.99 35.32 2.60
C ALA A 90 -23.49 34.22 3.54
N ALA A 91 -24.24 33.11 3.60
CA ALA A 91 -23.84 31.96 4.40
C ALA A 91 -22.57 31.27 3.86
N TRP A 92 -22.34 31.35 2.55
CA TRP A 92 -21.18 30.83 1.83
C TRP A 92 -21.21 31.31 0.38
N VAL A 93 -20.09 31.15 -0.35
CA VAL A 93 -19.91 31.73 -1.68
C VAL A 93 -19.34 30.70 -2.65
N VAL A 94 -19.87 30.71 -3.87
CA VAL A 94 -19.30 29.99 -5.02
C VAL A 94 -18.66 31.04 -5.94
N PRO A 95 -17.33 31.22 -5.92
CA PRO A 95 -16.70 32.42 -6.44
C PRO A 95 -16.42 32.36 -7.95
N PHE A 96 -17.30 31.73 -8.71
CA PHE A 96 -17.16 31.63 -10.15
C PHE A 96 -18.51 31.43 -10.83
N THR A 97 -18.54 31.79 -12.12
CA THR A 97 -19.65 31.55 -13.05
C THR A 97 -19.19 30.83 -14.31
N GLU A 98 -17.88 30.71 -14.51
CA GLU A 98 -17.29 30.12 -15.72
C GLU A 98 -16.18 29.13 -15.36
N ILE A 99 -16.14 28.00 -16.07
CA ILE A 99 -15.04 27.03 -16.01
C ILE A 99 -14.47 26.85 -17.42
N TYR A 100 -13.15 26.82 -17.49
CA TYR A 100 -12.35 26.68 -18.70
C TYR A 100 -11.47 25.43 -18.57
N ASP A 101 -11.77 24.39 -19.36
CA ASP A 101 -10.93 23.19 -19.44
C ASP A 101 -9.66 23.52 -20.22
N ILE A 102 -8.50 23.50 -19.55
CA ILE A 102 -7.21 23.69 -20.21
C ILE A 102 -6.91 22.43 -21.03
N SER A 103 -6.51 22.59 -22.29
CA SER A 103 -6.19 21.43 -23.13
C SER A 103 -5.06 20.57 -22.54
N TYR A 104 -4.99 19.29 -22.92
CA TYR A 104 -3.91 18.40 -22.51
C TYR A 104 -2.50 18.98 -22.80
N LYS A 105 -2.32 19.56 -23.99
CA LYS A 105 -1.04 20.15 -24.41
C LYS A 105 -0.67 21.37 -23.54
N ALA A 106 -1.64 22.24 -23.30
CA ALA A 106 -1.45 23.44 -22.48
C ALA A 106 -1.23 23.10 -21.00
N THR A 107 -1.93 22.10 -20.47
CA THR A 107 -1.70 21.57 -19.11
C THR A 107 -0.27 21.06 -18.98
N LYS A 108 0.19 20.21 -19.90
CA LYS A 108 1.58 19.69 -19.88
C LYS A 108 2.63 20.80 -19.99
N TYR A 109 2.34 21.86 -20.73
CA TYR A 109 3.20 23.04 -20.81
C TYR A 109 3.24 23.77 -19.46
N LEU A 110 2.08 24.03 -18.86
CA LEU A 110 1.95 24.74 -17.60
C LEU A 110 2.64 24.01 -16.44
N LEU A 111 2.52 22.69 -16.36
CA LEU A 111 3.16 21.85 -15.34
C LEU A 111 4.69 21.93 -15.32
N ARG A 112 5.32 22.43 -16.40
CA ARG A 112 6.78 22.61 -16.52
C ARG A 112 7.23 24.05 -16.25
N LYS A 113 6.30 24.97 -15.99
CA LYS A 113 6.56 26.38 -15.72
C LYS A 113 6.40 26.66 -14.25
N GLN A 114 7.00 27.76 -13.81
CA GLN A 114 6.82 28.28 -12.46
C GLN A 114 5.33 28.55 -12.22
N SER A 115 4.82 28.04 -11.11
CA SER A 115 3.44 28.25 -10.68
C SER A 115 3.25 29.72 -10.28
N LYS A 116 2.52 30.48 -11.10
CA LYS A 116 2.23 31.90 -10.85
C LYS A 116 0.91 32.32 -11.47
N TRP A 117 0.41 33.46 -11.04
CA TRP A 117 -0.71 34.16 -11.65
C TRP A 117 -0.23 35.49 -12.27
N PRO A 118 -0.75 35.93 -13.43
CA PRO A 118 -1.62 35.19 -14.35
C PRO A 118 -0.98 33.92 -14.94
N LEU A 119 -1.82 33.00 -15.41
CA LEU A 119 -1.38 31.77 -16.06
C LEU A 119 -0.53 32.06 -17.31
N SER A 120 0.46 31.19 -17.57
CA SER A 120 1.27 31.25 -18.80
C SER A 120 0.59 30.64 -20.02
N VAL A 121 -0.70 30.35 -19.94
CA VAL A 121 -1.55 29.81 -21.02
C VAL A 121 -2.73 30.76 -21.23
N GLY A 122 -3.14 30.95 -22.48
CA GLY A 122 -4.22 31.88 -22.83
C GLY A 122 -5.60 31.23 -22.78
N ILE A 123 -6.66 32.04 -22.87
CA ILE A 123 -8.03 31.52 -22.98
C ILE A 123 -8.24 30.70 -24.26
N ASP A 124 -7.48 30.99 -25.31
CA ASP A 124 -7.49 30.27 -26.59
C ASP A 124 -6.96 28.82 -26.45
N ASP A 125 -6.21 28.53 -25.39
CA ASP A 125 -5.75 27.18 -25.05
C ASP A 125 -6.77 26.37 -24.23
N CYS A 126 -7.94 26.98 -23.97
CA CYS A 126 -8.97 26.45 -23.10
C CYS A 126 -10.31 26.26 -23.83
N VAL A 127 -11.14 25.35 -23.31
CA VAL A 127 -12.52 25.17 -23.76
C VAL A 127 -13.46 25.61 -22.64
N LYS A 128 -14.29 26.62 -22.88
CA LYS A 128 -15.33 27.02 -21.92
C LYS A 128 -16.36 25.90 -21.82
N VAL A 129 -16.66 25.45 -20.60
CA VAL A 129 -17.66 24.41 -20.38
C VAL A 129 -19.07 25.00 -20.45
N ASN A 130 -20.02 24.20 -20.94
CA ASN A 130 -21.42 24.61 -21.12
C ASN A 130 -22.41 23.80 -20.26
N TRP A 131 -21.92 23.03 -19.29
CA TRP A 131 -22.73 22.13 -18.45
C TRP A 131 -22.95 22.64 -17.02
N ILE A 132 -22.46 23.83 -16.67
CA ILE A 132 -22.70 24.44 -15.36
C ILE A 132 -24.20 24.73 -15.23
N TYR A 133 -24.82 24.16 -14.21
CA TYR A 133 -26.24 24.31 -13.94
C TYR A 133 -26.46 25.22 -12.72
N GLU A 134 -27.67 25.77 -12.58
CA GLU A 134 -28.04 26.62 -11.45
C GLU A 134 -27.97 25.84 -10.13
N GLY A 135 -27.22 26.35 -9.15
CA GLY A 135 -27.01 25.65 -7.88
C GLY A 135 -25.72 24.83 -7.81
N PHE A 136 -24.89 24.81 -8.86
CA PHE A 136 -23.59 24.13 -8.84
C PHE A 136 -22.60 24.82 -7.90
N ALA A 137 -22.06 24.08 -6.92
CA ALA A 137 -21.05 24.55 -5.96
C ALA A 137 -19.83 23.63 -5.87
N GLY A 138 -19.68 22.71 -6.83
CA GLY A 138 -18.49 21.86 -6.95
C GLY A 138 -17.26 22.65 -7.39
N LYS A 139 -16.10 21.99 -7.40
CA LYS A 139 -14.79 22.54 -7.85
C LYS A 139 -14.16 23.58 -6.92
N LEU A 140 -14.90 24.62 -6.53
CA LEU A 140 -14.43 25.67 -5.62
C LEU A 140 -15.59 26.28 -4.82
N ASN A 141 -15.47 26.35 -3.50
CA ASN A 141 -16.36 27.17 -2.67
C ASN A 141 -15.61 27.79 -1.49
N VAL A 142 -16.18 28.88 -0.96
CA VAL A 142 -15.66 29.61 0.20
C VAL A 142 -16.75 29.64 1.26
N ILE A 143 -16.44 29.14 2.46
CA ILE A 143 -17.42 28.94 3.54
C ILE A 143 -16.81 29.29 4.91
N PRO A 144 -17.56 29.96 5.81
CA PRO A 144 -17.13 30.10 7.19
C PRO A 144 -17.06 28.72 7.86
N ARG A 145 -15.99 28.43 8.61
CA ARG A 145 -15.82 27.19 9.37
C ARG A 145 -17.07 26.83 10.16
N ALA A 146 -17.67 27.82 10.85
CA ALA A 146 -18.87 27.62 11.63
C ALA A 146 -20.03 27.01 10.82
N ASN A 147 -20.19 27.42 9.55
CA ASN A 147 -21.23 26.91 8.67
C ASN A 147 -20.89 25.52 8.12
N PHE A 148 -19.61 25.22 7.87
CA PHE A 148 -19.13 23.87 7.53
C PHE A 148 -19.37 22.90 8.69
N GLU A 149 -19.05 23.32 9.92
CA GLU A 149 -19.23 22.51 11.13
C GLU A 149 -20.70 22.32 11.49
N ALA A 150 -21.55 23.34 11.29
CA ALA A 150 -22.99 23.27 11.54
C ALA A 150 -23.72 22.19 10.71
N VAL A 151 -23.20 21.86 9.52
CA VAL A 151 -23.73 20.76 8.68
C VAL A 151 -23.00 19.43 8.89
N GLY A 152 -22.02 19.38 9.80
CA GLY A 152 -21.18 18.21 10.06
C GLY A 152 -20.25 17.86 8.90
N GLY A 153 -19.83 18.85 8.11
CA GLY A 153 -19.00 18.66 6.92
C GLY A 153 -19.67 17.86 5.79
N PHE A 154 -18.84 17.29 4.92
CA PHE A 154 -19.28 16.46 3.79
C PHE A 154 -19.76 15.09 4.31
N ASP A 155 -20.76 14.51 3.66
CA ASP A 155 -21.27 13.18 4.02
C ASP A 155 -20.33 12.08 3.50
N GLU A 156 -19.64 11.39 4.41
CA GLU A 156 -18.64 10.36 4.07
C GLU A 156 -19.24 9.07 3.48
N ARG A 157 -20.58 8.94 3.45
CA ARG A 157 -21.30 7.81 2.84
C ARG A 157 -21.30 7.86 1.31
N PHE A 158 -20.93 8.99 0.70
CA PHE A 158 -20.67 9.07 -0.74
C PHE A 158 -19.34 8.38 -1.07
N ILE A 159 -19.42 7.32 -1.87
CA ILE A 159 -18.28 6.48 -2.27
C ILE A 159 -18.17 6.51 -3.80
N GLY A 160 -16.98 6.62 -4.35
CA GLY A 160 -16.77 6.86 -5.77
C GLY A 160 -16.95 8.34 -6.12
N TRP A 161 -17.40 8.61 -7.35
CA TRP A 161 -17.62 9.96 -7.85
C TRP A 161 -19.11 10.30 -7.88
N GLY A 162 -19.46 11.53 -7.46
CA GLY A 162 -20.74 12.15 -7.75
C GLY A 162 -21.73 12.20 -6.58
N GLY A 163 -22.40 13.35 -6.47
CA GLY A 163 -23.49 13.66 -5.55
C GLY A 163 -23.07 14.25 -4.20
N GLU A 164 -21.80 14.21 -3.84
CA GLU A 164 -21.28 14.71 -2.57
C GLU A 164 -21.31 16.24 -2.45
N ASP A 165 -20.91 16.95 -3.51
CA ASP A 165 -20.91 18.43 -3.54
C ASP A 165 -22.35 18.97 -3.48
N ASP A 166 -23.28 18.33 -4.18
CA ASP A 166 -24.69 18.72 -4.22
C ASP A 166 -25.39 18.45 -2.88
N ALA A 167 -25.11 17.30 -2.26
CA ALA A 167 -25.62 16.98 -0.94
C ALA A 167 -25.12 17.95 0.13
N PHE A 168 -23.84 18.32 0.08
CA PHE A 168 -23.27 19.35 0.92
C PHE A 168 -23.98 20.70 0.68
N SER A 169 -24.20 21.07 -0.58
CA SER A 169 -24.89 22.30 -0.96
C SER A 169 -26.30 22.38 -0.40
N HIS A 170 -27.09 21.32 -0.54
CA HIS A 170 -28.43 21.25 0.05
C HIS A 170 -28.41 21.35 1.58
N ALA A 171 -27.42 20.74 2.23
CA ALA A 171 -27.29 20.81 3.69
C ALA A 171 -26.99 22.24 4.16
N VAL A 172 -25.99 22.90 3.58
CA VAL A 172 -25.60 24.27 3.95
C VAL A 172 -26.71 25.26 3.61
N ASN A 173 -27.29 25.17 2.41
CA ASN A 173 -28.39 26.02 1.99
C ASN A 173 -29.61 25.92 2.92
N THR A 174 -29.87 24.74 3.47
CA THR A 174 -31.01 24.50 4.35
C THR A 174 -30.74 24.95 5.78
N LEU A 175 -29.56 24.67 6.34
CA LEU A 175 -29.26 24.94 7.74
C LEU A 175 -28.72 26.35 7.99
N CYS A 176 -27.82 26.81 7.12
CA CYS A 176 -27.04 28.03 7.29
C CYS A 176 -27.54 29.18 6.41
N GLY A 177 -27.99 28.88 5.18
CA GLY A 177 -28.50 29.86 4.22
C GLY A 177 -27.94 29.61 2.82
N LYS A 178 -28.61 30.16 1.81
CA LYS A 178 -28.20 29.99 0.41
C LYS A 178 -26.82 30.60 0.14
N PHE A 179 -26.04 29.96 -0.72
CA PHE A 179 -24.84 30.60 -1.24
C PHE A 179 -25.20 31.71 -2.24
N VAL A 180 -24.25 32.61 -2.44
CA VAL A 180 -24.23 33.56 -3.55
C VAL A 180 -23.13 33.19 -4.54
N ASN A 181 -23.35 33.47 -5.82
CA ASN A 181 -22.32 33.39 -6.85
C ASN A 181 -21.70 34.78 -7.05
N CYS A 182 -20.40 34.82 -7.32
CA CYS A 182 -19.75 36.02 -7.85
C CYS A 182 -19.04 35.70 -9.16
N GLU A 183 -18.84 36.73 -10.00
CA GLU A 183 -18.18 36.56 -11.29
C GLU A 183 -16.72 36.14 -11.11
N GLY A 184 -16.35 35.02 -11.71
CA GLY A 184 -15.03 34.44 -11.59
C GLY A 184 -14.82 33.32 -12.59
N LYS A 185 -13.55 33.08 -12.94
CA LYS A 185 -13.13 32.09 -13.93
C LYS A 185 -12.25 31.03 -13.27
N LEU A 186 -12.67 29.78 -13.40
CA LEU A 186 -11.84 28.63 -13.02
C LEU A 186 -11.17 28.04 -14.26
N PHE A 187 -9.94 27.62 -14.09
CA PHE A 187 -9.17 26.90 -15.09
C PHE A 187 -8.91 25.49 -14.58
N HIS A 188 -9.46 24.50 -15.28
CA HIS A 188 -9.38 23.10 -14.90
C HIS A 188 -8.23 22.43 -15.66
N LEU A 189 -7.24 21.92 -14.91
CA LEU A 189 -6.09 21.22 -15.46
C LEU A 189 -6.53 19.88 -16.03
N TRP A 190 -6.07 19.58 -17.24
CA TRP A 190 -6.48 18.37 -17.93
C TRP A 190 -6.09 17.11 -17.14
N HIS A 191 -7.06 16.20 -17.03
CA HIS A 191 -6.83 14.81 -16.65
C HIS A 191 -7.77 13.90 -17.46
N PRO A 192 -7.47 12.58 -17.60
CA PRO A 192 -8.39 11.63 -18.20
C PRO A 192 -9.72 11.56 -17.43
N PRO A 193 -10.88 11.46 -18.11
CA PRO A 193 -12.16 11.34 -17.43
C PRO A 193 -12.16 10.09 -16.53
N ALA A 194 -12.78 10.19 -15.36
CA ALA A 194 -13.02 9.01 -14.53
C ALA A 194 -14.08 8.12 -15.21
N TYR A 195 -13.99 6.80 -15.04
CA TYR A 195 -15.06 5.88 -15.44
C TYR A 195 -16.26 6.11 -14.53
N THR A 196 -17.26 6.83 -15.01
CA THR A 196 -18.47 7.18 -14.25
C THR A 196 -19.51 6.08 -14.40
N ASP A 197 -19.38 4.99 -13.64
CA ASP A 197 -20.54 4.13 -13.41
C ASP A 197 -21.44 4.85 -12.39
N THR A 198 -22.70 5.09 -12.74
CA THR A 198 -23.60 5.89 -11.89
C THR A 198 -23.82 5.13 -10.59
N ASN A 199 -23.20 5.59 -9.50
CA ASN A 199 -23.35 4.94 -8.20
C ASN A 199 -24.78 5.14 -7.71
N LYS A 200 -25.64 4.13 -7.91
CA LYS A 200 -27.05 4.15 -7.52
C LYS A 200 -27.25 4.45 -6.03
N ASN A 201 -26.27 4.12 -5.18
CA ASN A 201 -26.34 4.42 -3.74
C ASN A 201 -26.08 5.91 -3.47
N ASN A 202 -25.10 6.52 -4.16
CA ASN A 202 -24.87 7.97 -4.09
C ASN A 202 -26.12 8.72 -4.57
N GLN A 203 -26.73 8.30 -5.68
CA GLN A 203 -27.95 8.94 -6.19
C GLN A 203 -29.11 8.83 -5.20
N LYS A 204 -29.31 7.67 -4.58
CA LYS A 204 -30.34 7.50 -3.53
C LYS A 204 -30.08 8.42 -2.34
N LEU A 205 -28.83 8.54 -1.90
CA LEU A 205 -28.47 9.40 -0.78
C LEU A 205 -28.66 10.88 -1.13
N LEU A 206 -28.20 11.31 -2.31
CA LEU A 206 -28.42 12.67 -2.82
C LEU A 206 -29.91 13.01 -2.90
N ASN A 207 -30.75 12.10 -3.43
CA ASN A 207 -32.19 12.32 -3.51
C ASN A 207 -32.83 12.58 -2.13
N ARG A 208 -32.25 12.04 -1.04
CA ARG A 208 -32.72 12.36 0.32
C ARG A 208 -32.39 13.80 0.70
N TYR A 209 -31.19 14.29 0.40
CA TYR A 209 -30.81 15.68 0.62
C TYR A 209 -31.65 16.64 -0.24
N ILE A 210 -31.90 16.30 -1.51
CA ILE A 210 -32.79 17.07 -2.39
C ILE A 210 -34.20 17.14 -1.78
N SER A 211 -34.75 16.01 -1.35
CA SER A 211 -36.11 15.94 -0.77
C SER A 211 -36.22 16.69 0.56
N ALA A 212 -35.13 16.74 1.34
CA ALA A 212 -35.07 17.47 2.60
C ALA A 212 -34.74 18.96 2.42
N SER A 213 -34.39 19.42 1.22
CA SER A 213 -33.95 20.78 0.95
C SER A 213 -35.01 21.80 1.39
N GLY A 214 -34.60 22.78 2.21
CA GLY A 214 -35.49 23.77 2.82
C GLY A 214 -36.20 23.30 4.11
N ASN A 215 -36.06 22.03 4.50
CA ASN A 215 -36.60 21.49 5.75
C ASN A 215 -35.46 21.15 6.74
N LYS A 216 -35.19 22.07 7.68
CA LYS A 216 -34.10 21.92 8.67
C LYS A 216 -34.18 20.62 9.48
N TYR A 217 -35.39 20.18 9.85
CA TYR A 217 -35.57 18.98 10.65
C TYR A 217 -35.17 17.72 9.88
N GLU A 218 -35.65 17.57 8.63
CA GLU A 218 -35.31 16.41 7.80
C GLU A 218 -33.83 16.41 7.40
N THR A 219 -33.23 17.57 7.12
CA THR A 219 -31.77 17.67 6.88
C THR A 219 -30.97 17.23 8.10
N LEU A 220 -31.31 17.72 9.31
CA LEU A 220 -30.64 17.31 10.55
C LEU A 220 -30.79 15.82 10.84
N LYS A 221 -31.93 15.22 10.50
CA LYS A 221 -32.15 13.77 10.63
C LYS A 221 -31.18 12.98 9.74
N ILE A 222 -31.02 13.39 8.48
CA ILE A 222 -30.05 12.74 7.57
C ILE A 222 -28.61 12.90 8.09
N ILE A 223 -28.27 14.05 8.70
CA ILE A 223 -26.96 14.31 9.30
C ILE A 223 -26.72 13.43 10.54
N LYS A 224 -27.70 13.30 11.45
CA LYS A 224 -27.57 12.46 12.66
C LYS A 224 -27.32 10.98 12.33
N GLU A 225 -27.91 10.47 11.25
CA GLU A 225 -27.66 9.10 10.79
C GLU A 225 -26.19 8.83 10.40
N ARG A 226 -25.38 9.87 10.16
CA ARG A 226 -23.94 9.72 9.89
C ARG A 226 -23.23 9.12 11.11
N GLU A 227 -23.65 9.46 12.33
CA GLU A 227 -23.09 8.95 13.60
C GLU A 227 -23.52 7.49 13.85
N ASP A 228 -24.78 7.15 13.61
CA ASP A 228 -25.30 5.78 13.77
C ASP A 228 -24.67 4.79 12.77
N ALA A 229 -24.34 5.25 11.56
CA ALA A 229 -23.61 4.45 10.57
C ALA A 229 -22.15 4.18 11.00
N PHE A 230 -21.51 5.16 11.66
CA PHE A 230 -20.18 5.00 12.25
C PHE A 230 -20.20 3.96 13.39
N VAL A 231 -21.18 4.04 14.30
CA VAL A 231 -21.37 3.08 15.40
C VAL A 231 -21.78 1.69 14.90
N LYS A 232 -22.64 1.58 13.87
CA LYS A 232 -23.00 0.30 13.26
C LYS A 232 -21.80 -0.39 12.60
N ASN A 233 -20.96 0.36 11.88
CA ASN A 233 -19.75 -0.19 11.27
C ASN A 233 -18.73 -0.67 12.32
N GLN A 234 -18.58 0.06 13.45
CA GLN A 234 -17.82 -0.44 14.60
C GLN A 234 -18.43 -1.71 15.22
N SER A 235 -19.75 -1.75 15.40
CA SER A 235 -20.44 -2.89 16.04
C SER A 235 -20.43 -4.16 15.18
N LEU A 236 -20.42 -4.03 13.84
CA LEU A 236 -20.25 -5.14 12.89
C LEU A 236 -18.79 -5.63 12.85
N GLN A 237 -17.81 -4.73 12.99
CA GLN A 237 -16.41 -5.11 13.19
C GLN A 237 -16.18 -5.81 14.54
N LEU A 238 -16.84 -5.34 15.61
CA LEU A 238 -16.73 -5.90 16.97
C LEU A 238 -17.38 -7.29 17.12
N LYS A 239 -18.34 -7.65 16.28
CA LYS A 239 -18.96 -9.00 16.32
C LYS A 239 -18.19 -10.04 15.51
N GLN A 240 -17.31 -9.64 14.60
CA GLN A 240 -16.42 -10.55 13.86
C GLN A 240 -15.08 -10.79 14.58
N SER A 241 -14.76 -10.04 15.64
CA SER A 241 -13.46 -10.09 16.33
C SER A 241 -13.43 -10.87 17.65
N ASN A 242 -14.49 -11.59 18.02
CA ASN A 242 -14.46 -12.44 19.22
C ASN A 242 -13.71 -13.77 18.98
N LYS A 243 -12.39 -13.68 18.87
CA LYS A 243 -11.39 -14.62 19.42
C LYS A 243 -10.03 -13.90 19.53
N ALA A 244 -9.52 -13.86 20.75
CA ALA A 244 -8.25 -13.31 21.25
C ALA A 244 -8.23 -11.79 21.55
N PRO A 245 -7.53 -11.37 22.63
CA PRO A 245 -7.66 -10.04 23.22
C PRO A 245 -6.99 -8.97 22.35
N ILE A 246 -7.68 -7.83 22.23
CA ILE A 246 -7.25 -6.64 21.49
C ILE A 246 -6.02 -6.02 22.19
N SER A 247 -4.85 -6.15 21.56
CA SER A 247 -3.70 -5.27 21.77
C SER A 247 -3.85 -4.03 20.87
N SER A 248 -3.50 -2.86 21.41
CA SER A 248 -3.72 -1.54 20.81
C SER A 248 -2.61 -1.13 19.83
N LYS A 249 -3.01 -0.58 18.66
CA LYS A 249 -2.23 0.25 17.71
C LYS A 249 -1.07 -0.44 16.97
N GLY A 250 -1.13 -0.49 15.65
CA GLY A 250 -0.02 -0.95 14.81
C GLY A 250 1.20 -0.01 14.91
N LYS A 251 2.29 -0.50 15.51
CA LYS A 251 3.50 0.27 15.85
C LYS A 251 4.58 0.30 14.78
N ILE A 252 4.49 -0.49 13.71
CA ILE A 252 5.61 -0.71 12.77
C ILE A 252 5.30 -0.16 11.37
N CYS A 253 6.29 0.48 10.75
CA CYS A 253 6.32 0.80 9.33
C CYS A 253 7.52 0.12 8.66
N PHE A 254 7.30 -0.68 7.62
CA PHE A 254 8.37 -1.24 6.79
C PHE A 254 8.75 -0.27 5.65
N MET A 255 10.02 0.08 5.52
CA MET A 255 10.56 0.69 4.30
C MET A 255 11.18 -0.41 3.43
N ILE A 256 10.78 -0.48 2.16
CA ILE A 256 11.20 -1.56 1.27
C ILE A 256 11.86 -0.97 0.03
N LEU A 257 13.15 -1.20 -0.14
CA LEU A 257 13.87 -0.84 -1.37
C LEU A 257 13.66 -1.93 -2.43
N VAL A 258 13.11 -1.55 -3.58
CA VAL A 258 12.84 -2.45 -4.72
C VAL A 258 13.48 -1.90 -5.99
N HIS A 259 13.92 -2.79 -6.90
CA HIS A 259 14.64 -2.35 -8.10
C HIS A 259 14.21 -3.02 -9.42
N GLU A 260 13.48 -4.14 -9.39
CA GLU A 260 13.04 -4.84 -10.61
C GLU A 260 11.92 -5.85 -10.32
N GLN A 261 11.48 -6.60 -11.35
CA GLN A 261 10.60 -7.78 -11.24
C GLN A 261 9.32 -7.51 -10.43
N ARG A 262 8.43 -6.68 -10.99
CA ARG A 262 7.16 -6.23 -10.41
C ARG A 262 6.33 -7.32 -9.73
N GLU A 263 6.22 -8.51 -10.33
CA GLU A 263 5.45 -9.61 -9.74
C GLU A 263 6.05 -10.14 -8.44
N LEU A 264 7.38 -10.12 -8.29
CA LEU A 264 8.04 -10.48 -7.03
C LEU A 264 7.92 -9.37 -5.98
N VAL A 265 7.86 -8.11 -6.41
CA VAL A 265 7.53 -6.98 -5.50
C VAL A 265 6.12 -7.15 -4.96
N LYS A 266 5.15 -7.51 -5.81
CA LYS A 266 3.78 -7.81 -5.39
C LYS A 266 3.72 -8.99 -4.41
N GLU A 267 4.49 -10.04 -4.66
CA GLU A 267 4.61 -11.18 -3.76
C GLU A 267 5.17 -10.78 -2.39
N LEU A 268 6.18 -9.92 -2.35
CA LEU A 268 6.73 -9.36 -1.11
C LEU A 268 5.67 -8.55 -0.34
N ILE A 269 4.93 -7.67 -1.02
CA ILE A 269 3.84 -6.89 -0.39
C ILE A 269 2.80 -7.82 0.24
N ASP A 270 2.36 -8.84 -0.51
CA ASP A 270 1.39 -9.81 -0.03
C ASP A 270 1.96 -10.67 1.12
N ASN A 271 3.26 -10.97 1.09
CA ASN A 271 3.96 -11.67 2.17
C ASN A 271 3.97 -10.84 3.47
N VAL A 272 4.33 -9.56 3.40
CA VAL A 272 4.30 -8.66 4.57
C VAL A 272 2.87 -8.54 5.10
N ARG A 273 1.86 -8.34 4.25
CA ARG A 273 0.44 -8.25 4.67
C ARG A 273 -0.07 -9.53 5.34
N ASN A 274 0.44 -10.70 4.93
CA ASN A 274 0.05 -11.97 5.53
C ASN A 274 0.66 -12.19 6.93
N TYR A 275 1.95 -11.90 7.08
CA TYR A 275 2.70 -12.25 8.28
C TYR A 275 2.85 -11.11 9.30
N CYS A 276 2.75 -9.86 8.86
CA CYS A 276 2.76 -8.65 9.69
C CYS A 276 1.51 -7.79 9.40
N PRO A 277 0.29 -8.30 9.66
CA PRO A 277 -0.96 -7.65 9.26
C PRO A 277 -1.26 -6.34 10.01
N ASN A 278 -0.59 -6.07 11.14
CA ASN A 278 -0.79 -4.85 11.93
C ASN A 278 0.23 -3.75 11.57
N SER A 279 1.09 -4.01 10.59
CA SER A 279 2.15 -3.09 10.17
C SER A 279 1.77 -2.32 8.91
N SER A 280 2.27 -1.09 8.81
CA SER A 280 2.28 -0.33 7.57
C SER A 280 3.54 -0.65 6.75
N MET A 281 3.53 -0.34 5.46
CA MET A 281 4.73 -0.44 4.63
C MET A 281 4.74 0.67 3.57
N VAL A 282 5.93 1.02 3.13
CA VAL A 282 6.20 1.95 2.05
C VAL A 282 7.30 1.43 1.14
N LEU A 283 7.25 1.79 -0.14
CA LEU A 283 8.23 1.38 -1.14
C LEU A 283 9.16 2.55 -1.47
N TYR A 284 10.41 2.22 -1.78
CA TYR A 284 11.34 3.09 -2.50
C TYR A 284 11.73 2.40 -3.81
N ASN A 285 11.41 3.04 -4.94
CA ASN A 285 11.79 2.52 -6.25
C ASN A 285 13.23 2.92 -6.59
N GLY A 286 14.16 2.01 -6.32
CA GLY A 286 15.58 2.10 -6.66
C GLY A 286 15.93 1.58 -8.07
N GLY A 287 14.92 1.20 -8.86
CA GLY A 287 15.09 0.51 -10.14
C GLY A 287 15.22 1.41 -11.36
N ASP A 288 15.45 0.77 -12.50
CA ASP A 288 15.45 1.41 -13.82
C ASP A 288 14.03 1.74 -14.33
N ASP A 289 13.05 0.92 -13.97
CA ASP A 289 11.65 1.10 -14.37
C ASP A 289 10.92 2.03 -13.40
N PRO A 290 10.56 3.27 -13.81
CA PRO A 290 9.85 4.20 -12.93
C PRO A 290 8.45 3.70 -12.56
N THR A 291 7.85 2.82 -13.37
CA THR A 291 6.49 2.27 -13.17
C THR A 291 6.46 1.00 -12.34
N LEU A 292 7.64 0.52 -11.88
CA LEU A 292 7.79 -0.73 -11.13
C LEU A 292 6.78 -0.86 -9.98
N CYS A 293 6.53 0.24 -9.27
CA CYS A 293 5.69 0.28 -8.07
C CYS A 293 4.24 0.76 -8.32
N ASP A 294 3.87 1.12 -9.54
CA ASP A 294 2.57 1.73 -9.84
C ASP A 294 1.42 0.82 -9.41
N ASN A 295 0.34 1.34 -8.84
CA ASN A 295 -0.89 0.56 -8.58
C ASN A 295 -0.70 -0.74 -7.77
N LEU A 296 0.33 -0.83 -6.91
CA LEU A 296 0.54 -1.98 -6.02
C LEU A 296 -0.21 -1.86 -4.68
N GLY A 297 -0.92 -0.74 -4.46
CA GLY A 297 -1.68 -0.48 -3.23
C GLY A 297 -0.79 -0.27 -2.00
N VAL A 298 0.41 0.26 -2.21
CA VAL A 298 1.39 0.63 -1.18
C VAL A 298 1.96 2.01 -1.54
N PRO A 299 2.06 2.95 -0.59
CA PRO A 299 2.69 4.25 -0.82
C PRO A 299 4.14 4.13 -1.30
N VAL A 300 4.54 4.98 -2.24
CA VAL A 300 5.91 5.01 -2.81
C VAL A 300 6.56 6.34 -2.47
N CYS A 301 7.79 6.30 -1.95
CA CYS A 301 8.54 7.49 -1.59
C CYS A 301 8.73 8.40 -2.82
N PRO A 302 8.29 9.68 -2.80
CA PRO A 302 8.30 10.55 -3.98
C PRO A 302 9.69 10.87 -4.54
N SER A 303 10.74 10.74 -3.73
CA SER A 303 12.13 10.95 -4.16
C SER A 303 12.77 9.71 -4.79
N SER A 304 11.98 8.63 -4.92
CA SER A 304 12.40 7.39 -5.57
C SER A 304 13.06 7.68 -6.92
N ARG A 305 14.22 7.06 -7.11
CA ARG A 305 15.02 7.13 -8.33
C ARG A 305 15.89 5.89 -8.37
N LYS A 306 16.42 5.58 -9.56
CA LYS A 306 17.46 4.57 -9.71
C LYS A 306 18.57 4.80 -8.69
N LEU A 307 18.88 3.77 -7.90
CA LEU A 307 20.03 3.76 -6.99
C LEU A 307 21.07 2.78 -7.51
N GLU A 308 22.33 3.13 -7.32
CA GLU A 308 23.44 2.26 -7.64
C GLU A 308 23.69 1.29 -6.49
N ARG A 309 24.03 0.04 -6.83
CA ARG A 309 24.35 -0.98 -5.85
C ARG A 309 25.51 -0.51 -4.97
N GLY A 310 25.30 -0.56 -3.64
CA GLY A 310 26.26 -0.10 -2.64
C GLY A 310 26.19 1.39 -2.32
N PHE A 311 25.37 2.16 -3.03
CA PHE A 311 25.09 3.57 -2.79
C PHE A 311 23.61 3.80 -2.47
N THR A 312 23.07 2.94 -1.63
CA THR A 312 21.63 2.83 -1.33
C THR A 312 21.21 3.67 -0.12
N THR A 313 22.11 3.91 0.85
CA THR A 313 21.86 4.55 2.15
C THR A 313 20.98 5.81 2.13
N ILE A 314 21.03 6.59 1.05
CA ILE A 314 20.23 7.80 0.89
C ILE A 314 18.71 7.53 0.94
N TYR A 315 18.25 6.35 0.51
CA TYR A 315 16.83 6.01 0.49
C TYR A 315 16.23 5.99 1.90
N PHE A 316 17.01 5.61 2.92
CA PHE A 316 16.57 5.64 4.32
C PHE A 316 16.22 7.07 4.74
N LEU A 317 17.14 8.03 4.56
CA LEU A 317 16.91 9.42 4.95
C LEU A 317 15.76 10.06 4.19
N GLU A 318 15.67 9.82 2.89
CA GLU A 318 14.59 10.38 2.08
C GLU A 318 13.23 9.76 2.42
N THR A 319 13.20 8.47 2.71
CA THR A 319 11.98 7.81 3.20
C THR A 319 11.60 8.37 4.56
N MET A 320 12.53 8.47 5.51
CA MET A 320 12.32 9.07 6.82
C MET A 320 11.77 10.51 6.71
N GLU A 321 12.38 11.34 5.86
CA GLU A 321 11.96 12.72 5.58
C GLU A 321 10.50 12.76 5.09
N TRP A 322 10.18 11.95 4.09
CA TRP A 322 8.82 11.85 3.57
C TRP A 322 7.81 11.31 4.60
N LEU A 323 8.18 10.30 5.39
CA LEU A 323 7.33 9.78 6.47
C LEU A 323 7.04 10.84 7.54
N GLN A 324 8.00 11.71 7.85
CA GLN A 324 7.82 12.84 8.77
C GLN A 324 6.93 13.93 8.17
N GLU A 325 7.13 14.28 6.90
CA GLU A 325 6.30 15.25 6.17
C GLU A 325 4.84 14.80 6.07
N MET A 326 4.61 13.50 5.91
CA MET A 326 3.27 12.91 5.86
C MET A 326 2.67 12.62 7.24
N GLU A 327 3.39 12.93 8.32
CA GLU A 327 3.01 12.64 9.70
C GLU A 327 2.56 11.19 9.92
N MET A 328 3.23 10.23 9.28
CA MET A 328 2.82 8.83 9.34
C MET A 328 2.86 8.29 10.77
N ASP A 329 1.80 7.56 11.13
CA ASP A 329 1.67 6.94 12.45
C ASP A 329 2.42 5.60 12.47
N TYR A 330 3.50 5.57 13.26
CA TYR A 330 4.34 4.42 13.55
C TYR A 330 5.21 4.77 14.78
N GLU A 331 5.65 3.75 15.50
CA GLU A 331 6.61 3.83 16.62
C GLU A 331 7.99 3.32 16.20
N TYR A 332 8.02 2.29 15.35
CA TYR A 332 9.24 1.67 14.81
C TYR A 332 9.22 1.70 13.28
N LEU A 333 10.38 1.98 12.69
CA LEU A 333 10.62 1.97 11.26
C LEU A 333 11.65 0.89 10.95
N ILE A 334 11.36 -0.01 10.02
CA ILE A 334 12.19 -1.18 9.72
C ILE A 334 12.51 -1.25 8.24
N ASN A 335 13.77 -1.43 7.86
CA ASN A 335 14.10 -1.69 6.46
C ASN A 335 14.14 -3.18 6.14
N ILE A 336 13.61 -3.55 4.97
CA ILE A 336 13.76 -4.89 4.41
C ILE A 336 14.09 -4.80 2.92
N ASP A 337 14.95 -5.71 2.45
CA ASP A 337 15.34 -5.77 1.05
C ASP A 337 14.32 -6.55 0.22
N SER A 338 14.33 -6.33 -1.09
CA SER A 338 13.37 -6.94 -2.01
C SER A 338 13.46 -8.47 -2.10
N ASP A 339 14.56 -9.08 -1.63
CA ASP A 339 14.78 -10.52 -1.51
C ASP A 339 14.62 -11.05 -0.08
N ALA A 340 14.02 -10.29 0.83
CA ALA A 340 13.64 -10.76 2.16
C ALA A 340 12.17 -11.23 2.20
N LEU A 341 11.86 -12.34 2.87
CA LEU A 341 10.48 -12.82 3.06
C LEU A 341 10.23 -13.30 4.48
N PHE A 342 9.03 -13.04 4.98
CA PHE A 342 8.54 -13.61 6.23
C PHE A 342 8.03 -15.04 6.03
N ILE A 343 8.29 -15.93 6.99
CA ILE A 343 7.89 -17.34 6.92
C ILE A 343 6.82 -17.73 7.96
N ARG A 344 6.61 -16.91 8.99
CA ARG A 344 5.65 -17.15 10.08
C ARG A 344 5.23 -15.83 10.75
N LYS A 345 4.12 -15.86 11.48
CA LYS A 345 3.62 -14.73 12.28
C LYS A 345 4.43 -14.56 13.57
N GLY A 346 4.34 -13.38 14.19
CA GLY A 346 4.96 -13.07 15.49
C GLY A 346 6.13 -12.09 15.42
N TYR A 347 6.54 -11.66 14.21
CA TYR A 347 7.62 -10.67 14.07
C TYR A 347 7.26 -9.33 14.72
N GLU A 348 6.00 -8.91 14.64
CA GLU A 348 5.52 -7.66 15.24
C GLU A 348 5.69 -7.69 16.76
N ASP A 349 5.23 -8.76 17.42
CA ASP A 349 5.36 -8.96 18.86
C ASP A 349 6.84 -9.01 19.29
N PHE A 350 7.68 -9.69 18.51
CA PHE A 350 9.12 -9.72 18.73
C PHE A 350 9.73 -8.31 18.71
N ILE A 351 9.41 -7.50 17.71
CA ILE A 351 9.91 -6.13 17.63
C ILE A 351 9.44 -5.29 18.82
N GLU A 352 8.17 -5.38 19.21
CA GLU A 352 7.63 -4.64 20.36
C GLU A 352 8.30 -5.03 21.68
N GLU A 353 8.57 -6.33 21.87
CA GLU A 353 9.29 -6.81 23.05
C GLU A 353 10.73 -6.28 23.04
N GLN A 354 11.43 -6.44 21.91
CA GLN A 354 12.83 -6.06 21.80
C GLN A 354 13.02 -4.53 21.87
N MET A 355 12.11 -3.72 21.32
CA MET A 355 12.33 -2.27 21.25
C MET A 355 11.86 -1.50 22.50
N ARG A 356 11.33 -2.18 23.52
CA ARG A 356 10.80 -1.52 24.74
C ARG A 356 11.82 -0.63 25.46
N ASP A 357 13.08 -1.05 25.53
CA ASP A 357 14.18 -0.38 26.22
C ASP A 357 15.33 0.00 25.29
N THR A 358 15.05 0.04 23.99
CA THR A 358 16.04 0.18 22.92
C THR A 358 15.55 1.20 21.90
N ASP A 359 16.47 1.94 21.28
CA ASP A 359 16.13 2.96 20.30
C ASP A 359 16.55 2.58 18.87
N TYR A 360 17.56 1.72 18.74
CA TYR A 360 18.03 1.14 17.48
C TYR A 360 18.45 -0.31 17.65
N MET A 361 18.01 -1.19 16.75
CA MET A 361 18.41 -2.59 16.73
C MET A 361 18.80 -3.02 15.31
N ALA A 362 19.84 -3.85 15.18
CA ALA A 362 20.25 -4.40 13.89
C ALA A 362 20.93 -5.76 14.01
N VAL A 363 20.91 -6.54 12.93
CA VAL A 363 21.59 -7.83 12.81
C VAL A 363 23.10 -7.60 12.76
N LYS A 364 23.91 -8.49 13.37
CA LYS A 364 25.38 -8.43 13.38
C LYS A 364 26.00 -7.13 13.93
N LEU A 365 25.31 -6.44 14.85
CA LEU A 365 25.87 -5.26 15.52
C LEU A 365 27.11 -5.63 16.33
N ARG A 366 28.26 -5.10 15.93
CA ARG A 366 29.57 -5.35 16.55
C ARG A 366 30.55 -4.21 16.27
N ILE A 367 31.69 -4.25 16.95
CA ILE A 367 32.90 -3.56 16.48
C ILE A 367 33.53 -4.51 15.46
N PRO A 368 33.64 -4.11 14.18
CA PRO A 368 34.07 -5.01 13.11
C PRO A 368 35.58 -5.26 13.17
N GLU A 369 35.98 -6.34 12.52
CA GLU A 369 37.37 -6.74 12.30
C GLU A 369 38.09 -5.71 11.39
N GLU A 370 39.41 -5.55 11.55
CA GLU A 370 40.17 -4.53 10.81
C GLU A 370 40.13 -4.67 9.28
N ASP A 371 39.99 -5.91 8.81
CA ASP A 371 39.96 -6.31 7.41
C ASP A 371 38.55 -6.37 6.81
N TRP A 372 37.51 -6.05 7.58
CA TRP A 372 36.14 -6.04 7.08
C TRP A 372 35.99 -5.12 5.87
N TYR A 373 35.51 -5.69 4.76
CA TYR A 373 35.45 -5.01 3.45
C TYR A 373 34.76 -3.65 3.51
N ILE A 374 33.58 -3.57 4.13
CA ILE A 374 32.82 -2.31 4.23
C ILE A 374 33.54 -1.29 5.13
N GLY A 375 34.17 -1.76 6.21
CA GLY A 375 35.03 -0.91 7.04
C GLY A 375 36.18 -0.30 6.22
N ASN A 376 36.81 -1.09 5.34
CA ASN A 376 37.86 -0.61 4.45
C ASN A 376 37.34 0.36 3.36
N GLU A 377 36.13 0.15 2.84
CA GLU A 377 35.47 1.09 1.93
C GLU A 377 35.20 2.44 2.60
N LEU A 378 34.82 2.46 3.89
CA LEU A 378 34.61 3.72 4.62
C LEU A 378 35.88 4.50 4.90
N LYS A 379 37.02 3.81 5.12
CA LYS A 379 38.31 4.48 5.33
C LYS A 379 38.68 5.41 4.16
N LYS A 380 38.14 5.18 2.96
CA LYS A 380 38.31 6.05 1.78
C LYS A 380 37.70 7.45 1.95
N ASP A 381 36.66 7.58 2.77
CA ASP A 381 35.95 8.83 3.08
C ASP A 381 36.03 9.19 4.58
N LEU A 382 37.09 8.76 5.30
CA LEU A 382 37.16 8.88 6.76
C LEU A 382 36.86 10.30 7.28
N ASN A 383 37.48 11.32 6.68
CA ASN A 383 37.26 12.73 7.03
C ASN A 383 35.77 13.14 6.93
N ARG A 384 35.00 12.56 6.00
CA ARG A 384 33.57 12.85 5.85
C ARG A 384 32.79 12.30 7.05
N TRP A 385 33.11 11.08 7.46
CA TRP A 385 32.42 10.39 8.54
C TRP A 385 32.78 10.94 9.91
N GLU A 386 34.07 11.26 10.14
CA GLU A 386 34.56 11.92 11.36
C GLU A 386 33.87 13.26 11.64
N ASN A 387 33.43 13.96 10.60
CA ASN A 387 32.67 15.20 10.73
C ASN A 387 31.21 14.97 11.21
N LEU A 388 30.72 13.73 11.25
CA LEU A 388 29.33 13.41 11.56
C LEU A 388 29.18 12.64 12.86
N PHE A 389 30.09 11.69 13.12
CA PHE A 389 30.04 10.83 14.30
C PHE A 389 31.44 10.33 14.66
N ASN A 390 31.62 9.90 15.90
CA ASN A 390 32.85 9.25 16.31
C ASN A 390 33.08 7.95 15.53
N VAL A 391 34.25 7.86 14.89
CA VAL A 391 34.70 6.69 14.10
C VAL A 391 35.57 5.72 14.91
N ASN A 392 35.86 6.03 16.18
CA ASN A 392 36.66 5.18 17.07
C ASN A 392 35.95 4.89 18.41
N PRO A 393 35.44 3.66 18.62
CA PRO A 393 35.39 2.56 17.65
C PRO A 393 34.32 2.77 16.58
N PHE A 394 34.51 2.18 15.40
CA PHE A 394 33.45 2.02 14.41
C PHE A 394 32.50 0.91 14.85
N TYR A 395 31.20 1.15 14.75
CA TYR A 395 30.17 0.10 14.86
C TYR A 395 29.76 -0.34 13.45
N GLY A 396 29.60 -1.65 13.25
CA GLY A 396 29.12 -2.25 11.99
C GLY A 396 27.93 -3.16 12.23
N ILE A 397 27.02 -3.24 11.26
CA ILE A 397 25.80 -4.06 11.25
C ILE A 397 25.64 -4.78 9.91
N PHE A 398 24.63 -5.64 9.76
CA PHE A 398 24.16 -6.12 8.47
C PHE A 398 22.92 -5.32 8.03
N ASN A 399 22.88 -4.86 6.78
CA ASN A 399 21.92 -3.83 6.35
C ASN A 399 20.44 -4.22 6.56
N VAL A 400 20.05 -5.47 6.31
CA VAL A 400 18.64 -5.90 6.34
C VAL A 400 18.13 -6.04 7.77
N GLY A 401 16.95 -5.47 8.05
CA GLY A 401 16.31 -5.59 9.36
C GLY A 401 16.86 -4.60 10.40
N GLN A 402 17.31 -3.40 10.00
CA GLN A 402 17.54 -2.34 10.98
C GLN A 402 16.20 -1.80 11.47
N VAL A 403 16.11 -1.57 12.76
CA VAL A 403 14.91 -1.12 13.47
C VAL A 403 15.22 0.21 14.14
N PHE A 404 14.49 1.24 13.78
CA PHE A 404 14.63 2.59 14.30
C PHE A 404 13.38 2.97 15.09
N ASN A 405 13.51 3.49 16.31
CA ASN A 405 12.37 4.12 16.95
C ASN A 405 12.12 5.53 16.38
N LYS A 406 10.88 6.02 16.55
CA LYS A 406 10.45 7.32 16.02
C LYS A 406 11.30 8.49 16.54
N SER A 407 11.77 8.42 17.79
CA SER A 407 12.60 9.46 18.40
C SER A 407 13.96 9.58 17.73
N LEU A 408 14.60 8.45 17.40
CA LEU A 408 15.83 8.42 16.62
C LEU A 408 15.61 8.99 15.22
N VAL A 409 14.52 8.61 14.54
CA VAL A 409 14.18 9.18 13.22
C VAL A 409 14.04 10.71 13.29
N LYS A 410 13.29 11.23 14.26
CA LYS A 410 13.15 12.69 14.48
C LYS A 410 14.50 13.36 14.74
N ALA A 411 15.37 12.74 15.53
CA ALA A 411 16.70 13.27 15.79
C ALA A 411 17.54 13.31 14.51
N LEU A 412 17.56 12.26 13.70
CA LEU A 412 18.27 12.24 12.41
C LEU A 412 17.78 13.37 11.48
N LEU A 413 16.47 13.67 11.50
CA LEU A 413 15.82 14.68 10.67
C LEU A 413 15.83 16.11 11.23
N HIS A 414 16.52 16.38 12.34
CA HIS A 414 16.66 17.75 12.86
C HIS A 414 17.22 18.69 11.76
N PRO A 415 16.63 19.88 11.50
CA PRO A 415 16.90 20.67 10.29
C PRO A 415 18.39 20.88 9.96
N GLU A 416 19.18 21.33 10.93
CA GLU A 416 20.62 21.57 10.74
C GLU A 416 21.43 20.29 10.45
N ARG A 417 20.98 19.16 11.01
CA ARG A 417 21.65 17.87 10.88
C ARG A 417 21.28 17.19 9.57
N LYS A 418 19.98 17.14 9.26
CA LYS A 418 19.41 16.50 8.07
C LYS A 418 20.16 16.89 6.80
N ASP A 419 20.37 18.19 6.59
CA ASP A 419 21.05 18.70 5.39
C ASP A 419 22.53 18.35 5.34
N LYS A 420 23.19 18.24 6.50
CA LYS A 420 24.58 17.76 6.59
C LYS A 420 24.68 16.27 6.25
N LEU A 421 23.80 15.46 6.83
CA LEU A 421 23.72 14.01 6.59
C LEU A 421 23.41 13.71 5.12
N LYS A 422 22.38 14.34 4.56
CA LYS A 422 21.96 14.17 3.15
C LYS A 422 23.09 14.53 2.19
N ARG A 423 23.78 15.65 2.42
CA ARG A 423 24.95 16.06 1.60
C ARG A 423 26.12 15.09 1.72
N ALA A 424 26.36 14.50 2.90
CA ALA A 424 27.41 13.53 3.07
C ALA A 424 27.12 12.24 2.29
N LEU A 425 25.90 11.69 2.41
CA LEU A 425 25.47 10.50 1.68
C LEU A 425 25.44 10.71 0.16
N LEU A 426 25.02 11.87 -0.33
CA LEU A 426 25.00 12.15 -1.78
C LEU A 426 26.40 12.34 -2.39
N LYS A 427 27.42 12.60 -1.57
CA LYS A 427 28.80 12.88 -2.02
C LYS A 427 29.79 11.78 -1.61
N THR A 428 29.30 10.69 -1.02
CA THR A 428 30.14 9.58 -0.61
C THR A 428 30.63 8.81 -1.83
N ILE A 429 31.87 8.37 -1.78
CA ILE A 429 32.45 7.36 -2.68
C ILE A 429 32.59 6.01 -1.99
N SER A 430 32.35 5.93 -0.67
CA SER A 430 32.33 4.67 0.06
C SER A 430 31.12 3.80 -0.26
N PHE A 431 31.39 2.55 -0.60
CA PHE A 431 30.41 1.50 -0.84
C PHE A 431 29.87 0.93 0.49
N GLY A 432 28.57 0.61 0.55
CA GLY A 432 27.94 -0.10 1.68
C GLY A 432 27.82 0.73 2.96
N THR A 433 27.64 2.04 2.81
CA THR A 433 27.54 2.97 3.96
C THR A 433 26.33 2.69 4.86
N ASP A 434 25.33 1.95 4.40
CA ASP A 434 24.14 1.55 5.14
C ASP A 434 24.45 0.57 6.28
N GLU A 435 25.57 -0.15 6.23
CA GLU A 435 26.02 -1.06 7.29
C GLU A 435 26.76 -0.37 8.45
N ILE A 436 26.92 0.96 8.40
CA ILE A 436 27.70 1.71 9.40
C ILE A 436 27.05 3.05 9.76
N PHE A 437 26.55 3.79 8.77
CA PHE A 437 26.13 5.18 8.94
C PHE A 437 25.10 5.35 10.07
N PHE A 438 24.04 4.55 10.05
CA PHE A 438 22.93 4.72 10.99
C PHE A 438 23.25 4.24 12.42
N VAL A 439 23.97 3.13 12.57
CA VAL A 439 24.36 2.63 13.91
C VAL A 439 25.30 3.60 14.62
N ASN A 440 26.25 4.21 13.90
CA ASN A 440 27.16 5.19 14.49
C ASN A 440 26.46 6.53 14.73
N MET A 441 25.55 6.96 13.86
CA MET A 441 24.71 8.13 14.14
C MET A 441 23.83 7.92 15.38
N ALA A 442 23.23 6.73 15.56
CA ALA A 442 22.46 6.43 16.76
C ALA A 442 23.35 6.52 18.02
N LYS A 443 24.57 5.99 17.96
CA LYS A 443 25.55 6.06 19.05
C LYS A 443 25.98 7.49 19.37
N GLU A 444 26.32 8.27 18.34
CA GLU A 444 26.73 9.68 18.45
C GLU A 444 25.64 10.53 19.12
N LEU A 445 24.38 10.25 18.78
CA LEU A 445 23.23 10.96 19.33
C LEU A 445 22.80 10.45 20.72
N GLY A 446 23.54 9.53 21.31
CA GLY A 446 23.29 9.01 22.67
C GLY A 446 22.13 8.03 22.78
N PHE A 447 21.65 7.47 21.67
CA PHE A 447 20.58 6.48 21.68
C PHE A 447 21.07 5.08 22.08
N ARG A 448 20.16 4.27 22.65
CA ARG A 448 20.43 2.89 23.03
C ARG A 448 20.41 2.00 21.80
N ILE A 449 21.57 1.44 21.47
CA ILE A 449 21.76 0.52 20.35
C ILE A 449 21.86 -0.92 20.88
N LYS A 450 21.33 -1.90 20.14
CA LYS A 450 21.56 -3.32 20.43
C LYS A 450 21.62 -4.21 19.19
N LYS A 451 22.22 -5.39 19.34
CA LYS A 451 22.13 -6.45 18.34
C LYS A 451 20.82 -7.22 18.47
N TYR A 452 20.38 -7.87 17.39
CA TYR A 452 19.35 -8.91 17.47
C TYR A 452 19.75 -9.96 18.53
N PRO A 453 18.81 -10.42 19.37
CA PRO A 453 19.14 -11.24 20.53
C PRO A 453 19.62 -12.64 20.17
N LEU A 454 19.22 -13.18 19.01
CA LEU A 454 19.48 -14.57 18.63
C LEU A 454 20.57 -14.66 17.56
N ASN A 455 21.54 -15.53 17.80
CA ASN A 455 22.58 -15.82 16.80
C ASN A 455 22.00 -16.50 15.54
N THR A 456 20.81 -17.12 15.64
CA THR A 456 20.12 -17.74 14.50
C THR A 456 19.63 -16.72 13.49
N ASP A 457 19.33 -15.48 13.91
CA ASP A 457 18.96 -14.42 12.96
C ASP A 457 20.10 -14.11 12.00
N GLU A 458 21.36 -14.21 12.46
CA GLU A 458 22.53 -14.03 11.60
C GLU A 458 22.72 -15.18 10.60
N MET A 459 22.13 -16.35 10.86
CA MET A 459 22.15 -17.50 9.94
C MET A 459 21.16 -17.32 8.79
N VAL A 460 20.01 -16.71 9.05
CA VAL A 460 18.90 -16.56 8.09
C VAL A 460 18.74 -15.14 7.54
N ILE A 461 19.37 -14.14 8.14
CA ILE A 461 19.50 -12.76 7.63
C ILE A 461 20.99 -12.53 7.35
N ARG A 462 21.40 -12.91 6.14
CA ARG A 462 22.80 -12.93 5.71
C ARG A 462 22.98 -12.42 4.28
N TYR A 463 24.21 -12.14 3.87
CA TYR A 463 24.48 -11.65 2.51
C TYR A 463 24.28 -12.71 1.42
N ARG A 464 25.08 -13.78 1.41
CA ARG A 464 25.00 -14.92 0.48
C ARG A 464 25.61 -16.13 1.19
N PRO A 465 25.30 -17.37 0.78
CA PRO A 465 24.41 -17.77 -0.34
C PRO A 465 22.92 -17.55 -0.04
N TYR A 466 22.09 -17.64 -1.09
CA TYR A 466 20.62 -17.72 -0.97
C TYR A 466 20.22 -18.93 -0.13
N LEU A 467 19.12 -18.79 0.62
CA LEU A 467 18.58 -19.89 1.41
C LEU A 467 18.01 -20.98 0.51
N THR A 468 18.43 -22.22 0.73
CA THR A 468 17.94 -23.39 -0.02
C THR A 468 16.62 -23.91 0.56
N LEU A 469 15.95 -24.79 -0.18
CA LEU A 469 14.74 -25.47 0.30
C LEU A 469 14.98 -26.20 1.64
N ASP A 470 16.10 -26.92 1.75
CA ASP A 470 16.50 -27.65 2.96
C ASP A 470 16.74 -26.72 4.13
N GLU A 471 17.38 -25.57 3.90
CA GLU A 471 17.55 -24.56 4.94
C GLU A 471 16.20 -23.99 5.39
N ILE A 472 15.25 -23.71 4.49
CA ILE A 472 13.91 -23.26 4.88
C ILE A 472 13.20 -24.32 5.72
N VAL A 473 13.24 -25.59 5.31
CA VAL A 473 12.59 -26.69 6.04
C VAL A 473 13.23 -26.88 7.42
N TYR A 474 14.55 -26.88 7.51
CA TYR A 474 15.29 -26.96 8.78
C TYR A 474 14.95 -25.79 9.70
N CYS A 475 15.10 -24.55 9.20
CA CYS A 475 14.81 -23.38 10.01
C CYS A 475 13.33 -23.34 10.41
N PHE A 476 12.42 -23.80 9.53
CA PHE A 476 11.01 -23.85 9.87
C PHE A 476 10.73 -24.78 11.05
N ASN A 477 11.40 -25.93 11.06
CA ASN A 477 11.21 -27.00 12.03
C ASN A 477 11.92 -26.78 13.36
N ASP A 478 13.10 -26.15 13.33
CA ASP A 478 14.03 -26.17 14.45
C ASP A 478 14.47 -24.77 14.90
N ILE A 479 14.15 -23.70 14.14
CA ILE A 479 14.40 -22.30 14.51
C ILE A 479 13.05 -21.57 14.63
N HIS A 480 12.48 -21.58 15.84
CA HIS A 480 11.13 -21.05 16.07
C HIS A 480 11.06 -19.53 16.20
N ASP A 481 12.15 -18.93 16.69
CA ASP A 481 12.23 -17.51 17.05
C ASP A 481 12.88 -16.66 15.94
N SER A 482 12.70 -17.04 14.68
CA SER A 482 13.10 -16.21 13.54
C SER A 482 11.99 -16.18 12.50
N TRP A 483 11.72 -14.97 11.99
CA TRP A 483 10.54 -14.69 11.18
C TRP A 483 10.87 -14.20 9.77
N LEU A 484 11.93 -13.40 9.63
CA LEU A 484 12.35 -12.74 8.38
C LEU A 484 13.58 -13.44 7.82
N PHE A 485 13.50 -13.91 6.59
CA PHE A 485 14.55 -14.68 5.95
C PHE A 485 15.11 -13.90 4.76
N HIS A 486 16.42 -13.75 4.71
CA HIS A 486 17.16 -13.05 3.68
C HIS A 486 18.54 -13.71 3.45
N PRO A 487 18.89 -14.08 2.20
CA PRO A 487 18.21 -13.72 0.97
C PRO A 487 17.45 -14.90 0.37
N ILE A 488 16.26 -14.64 -0.14
CA ILE A 488 15.46 -15.57 -0.94
C ILE A 488 15.61 -15.19 -2.41
N ASN A 489 16.06 -16.15 -3.23
CA ASN A 489 16.35 -15.91 -4.64
C ASN A 489 15.17 -15.22 -5.35
N ARG A 490 15.46 -14.17 -6.14
CA ARG A 490 14.48 -13.42 -6.91
C ARG A 490 14.19 -14.12 -8.24
N ASP A 491 13.81 -15.40 -8.14
CA ASP A 491 13.30 -16.23 -9.22
C ASP A 491 11.99 -16.87 -8.75
N LYS A 492 10.92 -16.71 -9.52
CA LYS A 492 9.62 -17.34 -9.24
C LYS A 492 9.68 -18.87 -9.18
N ASN A 493 10.70 -19.47 -9.80
CA ASN A 493 10.89 -20.91 -9.85
C ASN A 493 11.68 -21.45 -8.67
N ASP A 494 12.32 -20.59 -7.89
CA ASP A 494 13.09 -20.94 -6.71
C ASP A 494 12.25 -21.74 -5.70
N LEU A 495 12.82 -22.82 -5.20
CA LEU A 495 12.10 -23.77 -4.36
C LEU A 495 11.81 -23.20 -2.97
N ALA A 496 12.75 -22.46 -2.38
CA ALA A 496 12.56 -21.80 -1.09
C ALA A 496 11.43 -20.77 -1.17
N ARG A 497 11.43 -19.92 -2.21
CA ARG A 497 10.37 -18.95 -2.49
C ARG A 497 9.01 -19.62 -2.67
N LYS A 498 8.94 -20.68 -3.49
CA LYS A 498 7.70 -21.45 -3.69
C LYS A 498 7.17 -21.98 -2.37
N LEU A 499 8.02 -22.59 -1.53
CA LEU A 499 7.61 -23.12 -0.24
C LEU A 499 7.00 -22.02 0.64
N ILE A 500 7.67 -20.86 0.76
CA ILE A 500 7.17 -19.72 1.56
C ILE A 500 5.79 -19.26 1.08
N LYS A 501 5.58 -19.18 -0.24
CA LYS A 501 4.28 -18.86 -0.82
C LYS A 501 3.21 -19.91 -0.50
N HIS A 502 3.58 -21.19 -0.60
CA HIS A 502 2.70 -22.31 -0.30
C HIS A 502 2.30 -22.38 1.19
N LEU A 503 3.19 -21.99 2.11
CA LEU A 503 2.86 -21.84 3.54
C LEU A 503 1.78 -20.76 3.78
N GLY A 504 1.69 -19.76 2.90
CA GLY A 504 0.68 -18.71 2.92
C GLY A 504 -0.59 -18.99 2.10
N THR A 505 -0.80 -20.23 1.62
CA THR A 505 -1.88 -20.57 0.66
C THR A 505 -3.24 -20.02 1.06
N GLU A 506 -3.61 -20.10 2.33
CA GLU A 506 -4.91 -19.60 2.81
C GLU A 506 -5.07 -18.10 2.52
N TYR A 507 -4.04 -17.28 2.75
CA TYR A 507 -4.08 -15.84 2.50
C TYR A 507 -4.20 -15.54 1.00
N TYR A 508 -3.33 -16.13 0.18
CA TYR A 508 -3.30 -15.86 -1.26
C TYR A 508 -4.57 -16.32 -1.98
N THR A 509 -5.26 -17.32 -1.44
CA THR A 509 -6.47 -17.87 -2.04
C THR A 509 -7.75 -17.13 -1.65
N ARG A 510 -7.73 -16.27 -0.62
CA ARG A 510 -8.91 -15.48 -0.18
C ARG A 510 -9.57 -14.70 -1.30
N ARG A 511 -8.78 -14.09 -2.19
CA ARG A 511 -9.32 -13.31 -3.33
C ARG A 511 -10.19 -14.15 -4.27
N TYR A 512 -9.92 -15.45 -4.37
CA TYR A 512 -10.67 -16.40 -5.19
C TYR A 512 -11.94 -16.92 -4.51
N ARG A 513 -12.25 -16.45 -3.29
CA ARG A 513 -13.47 -16.81 -2.55
C ARG A 513 -14.54 -15.70 -2.66
N SER A 514 -14.88 -15.32 -3.89
CA SER A 514 -15.89 -14.28 -4.16
C SER A 514 -16.83 -14.67 -5.30
N GLU A 515 -18.05 -14.10 -5.30
CA GLU A 515 -19.12 -14.31 -6.29
C GLU A 515 -18.69 -14.06 -7.75
N ARG A 516 -17.55 -13.41 -7.96
CA ARG A 516 -16.96 -13.17 -9.28
C ARG A 516 -16.47 -14.45 -9.97
N TYR A 517 -16.24 -15.53 -9.20
CA TYR A 517 -15.67 -16.78 -9.71
C TYR A 517 -16.72 -17.89 -9.81
N PRO A 518 -16.65 -18.77 -10.83
CA PRO A 518 -17.70 -19.76 -11.11
C PRO A 518 -17.75 -20.94 -10.11
N TRP A 519 -16.80 -21.02 -9.18
CA TRP A 519 -16.79 -22.00 -8.09
C TRP A 519 -17.24 -21.42 -6.76
N TYR A 520 -17.71 -20.17 -6.74
CA TYR A 520 -18.21 -19.56 -5.51
C TYR A 520 -19.41 -20.34 -4.96
N GLU A 521 -19.38 -20.61 -3.67
CA GLU A 521 -20.48 -21.16 -2.90
C GLU A 521 -20.74 -20.24 -1.69
N ASN A 522 -22.00 -20.07 -1.29
CA ASN A 522 -22.36 -19.18 -0.17
C ASN A 522 -21.65 -19.57 1.14
N ASN A 523 -21.37 -20.86 1.33
CA ASN A 523 -20.56 -21.34 2.43
C ASN A 523 -19.08 -21.36 2.03
N GLN A 524 -18.26 -20.44 2.53
CA GLN A 524 -16.83 -20.40 2.18
C GLN A 524 -16.02 -21.59 2.70
N GLU A 525 -16.57 -22.40 3.61
CA GLU A 525 -15.94 -23.64 4.06
C GLU A 525 -16.23 -24.82 3.13
N SER A 526 -17.28 -24.72 2.30
CA SER A 526 -17.66 -25.81 1.40
C SER A 526 -16.73 -25.93 0.20
N TYR A 527 -15.89 -24.93 -0.08
CA TYR A 527 -14.92 -25.00 -1.17
C TYR A 527 -13.55 -24.42 -0.82
N MET A 528 -12.52 -24.91 -1.52
CA MET A 528 -11.13 -24.52 -1.33
C MET A 528 -10.39 -24.46 -2.67
N PRO A 529 -10.11 -23.25 -3.21
CA PRO A 529 -9.25 -23.11 -4.38
C PRO A 529 -7.78 -23.32 -4.01
N SER A 530 -7.02 -23.95 -4.91
CA SER A 530 -5.56 -24.05 -4.82
C SER A 530 -4.89 -22.71 -5.14
N LEU A 531 -3.58 -22.61 -4.90
CA LEU A 531 -2.78 -21.59 -5.57
C LEU A 531 -2.90 -21.75 -7.10
N PRO A 532 -3.07 -20.65 -7.85
CA PRO A 532 -3.12 -20.69 -9.30
C PRO A 532 -1.70 -20.84 -9.87
N ILE A 533 -1.61 -21.42 -11.06
CA ILE A 533 -0.40 -21.40 -11.88
C ILE A 533 -0.69 -20.77 -13.24
N THR A 534 0.35 -20.23 -13.88
CA THR A 534 0.31 -19.97 -15.32
C THR A 534 0.89 -21.18 -16.02
N SER A 535 0.06 -21.94 -16.72
CA SER A 535 0.50 -23.14 -17.42
C SER A 535 1.30 -22.78 -18.68
N ARG A 536 2.02 -23.75 -19.26
CA ARG A 536 2.67 -23.59 -20.58
C ARG A 536 1.70 -23.25 -21.71
N PHE A 537 0.40 -23.48 -21.49
CA PHE A 537 -0.66 -23.14 -22.44
C PHE A 537 -1.08 -21.66 -22.37
N GLY A 538 -0.51 -20.89 -21.43
CA GLY A 538 -0.74 -19.45 -21.30
C GLY A 538 -2.01 -19.07 -20.53
N ASN A 539 -2.68 -20.04 -19.89
CA ASN A 539 -3.86 -19.79 -19.07
C ASN A 539 -3.48 -19.63 -17.60
N GLU A 540 -4.25 -18.82 -16.87
CA GLU A 540 -4.31 -18.91 -15.41
C GLU A 540 -5.21 -20.08 -15.05
N GLU A 541 -4.70 -21.02 -14.26
CA GLU A 541 -5.35 -22.29 -13.98
C GLU A 541 -5.30 -22.58 -12.48
N LEU A 542 -6.29 -23.30 -11.95
CA LEU A 542 -6.32 -23.74 -10.56
C LEU A 542 -7.24 -24.96 -10.36
N ILE A 543 -7.05 -25.64 -9.23
CA ILE A 543 -7.90 -26.75 -8.78
C ILE A 543 -8.79 -26.24 -7.65
N VAL A 544 -10.07 -26.58 -7.68
CA VAL A 544 -10.99 -26.25 -6.59
C VAL A 544 -11.52 -27.53 -5.99
N ARG A 545 -11.41 -27.65 -4.66
CA ARG A 545 -12.22 -28.58 -3.90
C ARG A 545 -13.59 -27.97 -3.67
N SER A 546 -14.67 -28.64 -4.07
CA SER A 546 -16.06 -28.29 -3.73
C SER A 546 -16.70 -29.49 -3.03
N GLY A 547 -17.10 -29.33 -1.78
CA GLY A 547 -17.42 -30.44 -0.89
C GLY A 547 -16.26 -31.42 -0.82
N ASN A 548 -16.48 -32.65 -1.28
CA ASN A 548 -15.46 -33.70 -1.35
C ASN A 548 -14.97 -33.99 -2.78
N PHE A 549 -15.22 -33.09 -3.73
CA PHE A 549 -14.89 -33.24 -5.14
C PHE A 549 -13.77 -32.28 -5.57
N LEU A 550 -12.94 -32.68 -6.54
CA LEU A 550 -11.99 -31.78 -7.20
C LEU A 550 -12.41 -31.49 -8.65
N SER A 551 -12.30 -30.23 -9.04
CA SER A 551 -12.53 -29.76 -10.41
C SER A 551 -11.38 -28.86 -10.84
N HIS A 552 -11.00 -28.94 -12.11
CA HIS A 552 -10.04 -28.01 -12.71
C HIS A 552 -10.77 -26.84 -13.36
N TYR A 553 -10.19 -25.66 -13.18
CA TYR A 553 -10.67 -24.42 -13.79
C TYR A 553 -9.53 -23.71 -14.49
N TRP A 554 -9.83 -23.09 -15.64
CA TRP A 554 -8.89 -22.24 -16.37
C TRP A 554 -9.55 -20.97 -16.87
N HIS A 555 -8.79 -19.89 -16.90
CA HIS A 555 -9.20 -18.61 -17.44
C HIS A 555 -8.69 -18.46 -18.88
N ASP A 556 -9.61 -18.42 -19.84
CA ASP A 556 -9.31 -18.05 -21.22
C ASP A 556 -9.16 -16.53 -21.28
N SER A 557 -7.92 -16.05 -21.38
CA SER A 557 -7.59 -14.63 -21.40
C SER A 557 -8.19 -13.90 -22.60
N ARG A 558 -8.39 -14.58 -23.73
CA ARG A 558 -8.98 -13.99 -24.95
C ARG A 558 -10.47 -13.76 -24.80
N LYS A 559 -11.16 -14.71 -24.16
CA LYS A 559 -12.61 -14.62 -23.89
C LYS A 559 -12.95 -13.97 -22.56
N ARG A 560 -11.93 -13.68 -21.73
CA ARG A 560 -12.06 -13.12 -20.38
C ARG A 560 -13.05 -13.92 -19.52
N LYS A 561 -12.99 -15.25 -19.62
CA LYS A 561 -13.97 -16.15 -19.02
C LYS A 561 -13.30 -17.37 -18.41
N TRP A 562 -13.79 -17.78 -17.24
CA TRP A 562 -13.44 -19.03 -16.60
C TRP A 562 -14.23 -20.21 -17.16
N TYR A 563 -13.54 -21.32 -17.34
CA TYR A 563 -14.09 -22.60 -17.75
C TYR A 563 -13.82 -23.65 -16.68
N LYS A 564 -14.66 -24.68 -16.67
CA LYS A 564 -14.61 -25.79 -15.73
C LYS A 564 -14.46 -27.10 -16.51
N SER A 565 -13.55 -27.97 -16.09
CA SER A 565 -13.48 -29.35 -16.59
C SER A 565 -14.57 -30.22 -15.98
N GLU A 566 -14.62 -31.50 -16.36
CA GLU A 566 -15.33 -32.48 -15.54
C GLU A 566 -14.71 -32.58 -14.14
N THR A 567 -15.54 -32.97 -13.16
CA THR A 567 -15.07 -33.34 -11.82
C THR A 567 -14.24 -34.62 -11.94
N PHE A 568 -12.97 -34.57 -11.57
CA PHE A 568 -12.04 -35.68 -11.78
C PHE A 568 -11.74 -36.50 -10.51
N ALA A 569 -12.10 -36.00 -9.33
CA ALA A 569 -11.89 -36.69 -8.06
C ALA A 569 -13.08 -36.56 -7.13
N LYS A 570 -13.25 -37.57 -6.25
CA LYS A 570 -14.22 -37.63 -5.16
C LYS A 570 -13.57 -38.16 -3.88
N GLY A 571 -14.12 -37.83 -2.72
CA GLY A 571 -13.62 -38.30 -1.43
C GLY A 571 -12.40 -37.53 -0.91
N VAL A 572 -12.26 -36.26 -1.28
CA VAL A 572 -11.14 -35.39 -0.87
C VAL A 572 -11.57 -34.48 0.29
N THR A 573 -10.69 -34.22 1.25
CA THR A 573 -10.95 -33.33 2.39
C THR A 573 -9.95 -32.18 2.50
N GLY A 574 -8.72 -32.36 2.00
CA GLY A 574 -7.63 -31.38 2.15
C GLY A 574 -7.67 -30.23 1.16
N THR A 575 -6.71 -29.31 1.29
CA THR A 575 -6.47 -28.30 0.26
C THR A 575 -5.78 -28.97 -0.94
N PRO A 576 -6.26 -28.78 -2.19
CA PRO A 576 -5.57 -29.33 -3.34
C PRO A 576 -4.25 -28.56 -3.58
N VAL A 577 -3.15 -29.30 -3.71
CA VAL A 577 -1.83 -28.78 -4.09
C VAL A 577 -1.42 -29.43 -5.40
N TRP A 578 -0.86 -28.66 -6.33
CA TRP A 578 -0.66 -29.16 -7.68
C TRP A 578 0.46 -28.43 -8.42
N ASN A 579 0.96 -29.06 -9.48
CA ASN A 579 1.90 -28.43 -10.41
C ASN A 579 1.65 -28.89 -11.85
N GLU A 580 2.29 -28.17 -12.77
CA GLU A 580 2.57 -28.66 -14.12
C GLU A 580 4.01 -29.20 -14.18
N THR A 581 4.15 -30.41 -14.73
CA THR A 581 5.44 -31.06 -14.96
C THR A 581 6.14 -30.54 -16.21
N ASN A 582 7.43 -30.86 -16.36
CA ASN A 582 8.24 -30.50 -17.53
C ASN A 582 7.70 -31.07 -18.85
N SER A 583 6.95 -32.19 -18.81
CA SER A 583 6.26 -32.77 -19.97
C SER A 583 4.87 -32.19 -20.25
N GLY A 584 4.41 -31.25 -19.41
CA GLY A 584 3.11 -30.58 -19.55
C GLY A 584 1.95 -31.34 -18.91
N LYS A 585 2.20 -32.44 -18.19
CA LYS A 585 1.15 -33.11 -17.40
C LYS A 585 0.84 -32.30 -16.14
N PHE A 586 -0.42 -32.27 -15.73
CA PHE A 586 -0.79 -31.73 -14.43
C PHE A 586 -0.74 -32.84 -13.39
N LYS A 587 -0.17 -32.56 -12.22
CA LYS A 587 -0.20 -33.45 -11.06
C LYS A 587 -0.88 -32.73 -9.90
N VAL A 588 -1.85 -33.38 -9.27
CA VAL A 588 -2.64 -32.84 -8.16
C VAL A 588 -2.57 -33.82 -7.00
N VAL A 589 -2.27 -33.32 -5.81
CA VAL A 589 -2.34 -34.10 -4.56
C VAL A 589 -3.33 -33.46 -3.59
N SER A 590 -4.02 -34.30 -2.83
CA SER A 590 -4.85 -33.83 -1.73
C SER A 590 -5.15 -34.95 -0.73
N LYS A 591 -5.47 -34.57 0.50
CA LYS A 591 -5.84 -35.49 1.58
C LYS A 591 -7.17 -36.16 1.29
N LEU A 592 -7.22 -37.47 1.48
CA LEU A 592 -8.42 -38.30 1.26
C LEU A 592 -9.24 -38.45 2.54
N ALA A 593 -10.56 -38.52 2.40
CA ALA A 593 -11.47 -38.84 3.49
C ALA A 593 -11.23 -40.24 4.08
N SER A 594 -10.71 -41.17 3.27
CA SER A 594 -10.32 -42.52 3.70
C SER A 594 -8.97 -42.57 4.44
N GLY A 595 -8.27 -41.44 4.59
CA GLY A 595 -6.91 -41.36 5.10
C GLY A 595 -5.86 -41.36 3.99
N GLY A 596 -4.73 -40.71 4.27
CA GLY A 596 -3.59 -40.58 3.36
C GLY A 596 -3.74 -39.48 2.28
N ILE A 597 -2.78 -39.45 1.35
CA ILE A 597 -2.74 -38.51 0.23
C ILE A 597 -2.96 -39.25 -1.09
N GLY A 598 -3.97 -38.81 -1.84
CA GLY A 598 -4.20 -39.24 -3.21
C GLY A 598 -3.46 -38.35 -4.20
N LEU A 599 -2.90 -38.97 -5.24
CA LEU A 599 -2.30 -38.32 -6.41
C LEU A 599 -3.16 -38.57 -7.64
N TRP A 600 -3.53 -37.50 -8.33
CA TRP A 600 -4.12 -37.52 -9.65
C TRP A 600 -3.20 -36.85 -10.66
N TRP A 601 -3.30 -37.25 -11.92
CA TRP A 601 -2.60 -36.56 -12.99
C TRP A 601 -3.42 -36.49 -14.27
N ARG A 602 -3.17 -35.46 -15.07
CA ARG A 602 -3.85 -35.23 -16.35
C ARG A 602 -2.86 -35.33 -17.51
N GLU A 603 -3.20 -36.14 -18.52
CA GLU A 603 -2.44 -36.19 -19.78
C GLU A 603 -2.91 -35.07 -20.72
N ASN A 604 -2.18 -33.96 -20.72
CA ASN A 604 -2.54 -32.80 -21.55
C ASN A 604 -2.23 -32.99 -23.04
N ASN A 605 -1.38 -33.96 -23.40
CA ASN A 605 -1.02 -34.21 -24.79
C ASN A 605 -1.96 -35.21 -25.48
N GLN A 606 -2.90 -35.81 -24.74
CA GLN A 606 -3.87 -36.77 -25.27
C GLN A 606 -5.22 -36.08 -25.52
N LYS A 607 -5.86 -36.43 -26.65
CA LYS A 607 -7.21 -35.97 -26.98
C LYS A 607 -8.18 -36.31 -25.85
N GLY A 608 -8.92 -35.31 -25.40
CA GLY A 608 -9.88 -35.44 -24.30
C GLY A 608 -9.31 -35.12 -22.91
N TYR A 609 -7.99 -34.87 -22.80
CA TYR A 609 -7.33 -34.46 -21.56
C TYR A 609 -7.66 -35.36 -20.35
N PRO A 610 -7.49 -36.69 -20.46
CA PRO A 610 -7.96 -37.63 -19.45
C PRO A 610 -7.23 -37.46 -18.12
N TRP A 611 -7.99 -37.60 -17.03
CA TRP A 611 -7.48 -37.68 -15.66
C TRP A 611 -7.30 -39.14 -15.23
N PHE A 612 -6.25 -39.39 -14.46
CA PHE A 612 -5.93 -40.70 -13.87
C PHE A 612 -5.76 -40.54 -12.36
N GLY A 613 -6.11 -41.58 -11.60
CA GLY A 613 -5.97 -41.64 -10.14
C GLY A 613 -7.31 -41.83 -9.40
N PRO A 614 -7.31 -41.79 -8.06
CA PRO A 614 -6.14 -41.54 -7.22
C PRO A 614 -5.19 -42.74 -7.14
N SER A 615 -3.89 -42.48 -7.17
CA SER A 615 -2.89 -43.37 -6.56
C SER A 615 -2.65 -42.91 -5.12
N LEU A 616 -2.73 -43.83 -4.15
CA LEU A 616 -2.36 -43.51 -2.77
C LEU A 616 -0.84 -43.41 -2.68
N ILE A 617 -0.30 -42.23 -2.38
CA ILE A 617 1.15 -41.99 -2.33
C ILE A 617 1.70 -41.88 -0.91
N ILE A 618 0.85 -41.56 0.07
CA ILE A 618 1.21 -41.50 1.49
C ILE A 618 0.04 -42.07 2.28
N ASN A 619 0.30 -43.04 3.17
CA ASN A 619 -0.73 -43.65 4.02
C ASN A 619 -0.88 -42.95 5.39
N GLN A 620 0.07 -42.07 5.73
CA GLN A 620 0.06 -41.30 6.97
C GLN A 620 -0.90 -40.11 6.87
N ASP A 621 -1.46 -39.69 8.00
CA ASP A 621 -2.25 -38.47 8.04
C ASP A 621 -1.34 -37.23 8.07
N VAL A 622 -1.12 -36.63 6.89
CA VAL A 622 -0.30 -35.44 6.69
C VAL A 622 -1.00 -34.47 5.74
N GLU A 623 -0.72 -33.16 5.88
CA GLU A 623 -1.29 -32.14 4.98
C GLU A 623 -0.29 -31.82 3.87
N PRO A 624 -0.65 -31.93 2.58
CA PRO A 624 0.22 -31.49 1.49
C PRO A 624 0.35 -29.96 1.50
N ILE A 625 1.58 -29.45 1.42
CA ILE A 625 1.88 -28.01 1.38
C ILE A 625 2.31 -27.57 -0.01
N MET A 626 3.29 -28.25 -0.60
CA MET A 626 3.85 -27.91 -1.90
C MET A 626 4.14 -29.16 -2.72
N LEU A 627 3.78 -29.14 -4.00
CA LEU A 627 4.13 -30.17 -4.98
C LEU A 627 4.94 -29.50 -6.09
N THR A 628 6.14 -29.98 -6.39
CA THR A 628 6.99 -29.43 -7.45
C THR A 628 7.76 -30.53 -8.17
N GLN A 629 8.33 -30.20 -9.32
CA GLN A 629 9.26 -31.06 -10.02
C GLN A 629 10.64 -30.39 -10.05
N LEU A 630 11.69 -31.16 -9.76
CA LEU A 630 13.08 -30.76 -9.94
C LEU A 630 13.48 -30.80 -11.42
N GLU A 631 14.63 -30.22 -11.74
CA GLU A 631 15.16 -30.20 -13.12
C GLU A 631 15.44 -31.60 -13.68
N ASP A 632 15.87 -32.52 -12.82
CA ASP A 632 16.10 -33.94 -13.16
C ASP A 632 14.80 -34.75 -13.37
N GLY A 633 13.64 -34.13 -13.13
CA GLY A 633 12.32 -34.76 -13.25
C GLY A 633 11.79 -35.36 -11.95
N THR A 634 12.56 -35.36 -10.87
CA THR A 634 12.14 -35.85 -9.56
C THR A 634 10.96 -35.04 -9.03
N THR A 635 9.90 -35.70 -8.60
CA THR A 635 8.76 -35.02 -7.97
C THR A 635 9.00 -34.90 -6.47
N ILE A 636 8.94 -33.68 -5.95
CA ILE A 636 9.01 -33.40 -4.52
C ILE A 636 7.62 -33.02 -4.02
N LEU A 637 7.19 -33.69 -2.96
CA LEU A 637 6.05 -33.30 -2.16
C LEU A 637 6.54 -32.90 -0.76
N ILE A 638 6.23 -31.67 -0.36
CA ILE A 638 6.41 -31.21 1.02
C ILE A 638 5.07 -31.34 1.73
N CYS A 639 5.09 -32.04 2.86
CA CYS A 639 3.93 -32.23 3.73
C CYS A 639 4.18 -31.63 5.12
N LYS A 640 3.10 -31.28 5.80
CA LYS A 640 3.10 -30.90 7.21
C LYS A 640 2.60 -32.08 8.06
N TYR A 641 3.39 -32.47 9.06
CA TYR A 641 3.04 -33.42 10.11
C TYR A 641 3.00 -32.68 11.45
N GLY A 642 1.81 -32.42 11.96
CA GLY A 642 1.61 -31.51 13.09
C GLY A 642 2.13 -30.11 12.76
N ASP A 643 3.20 -29.68 13.44
CA ASP A 643 3.86 -28.39 13.23
C ASP A 643 5.21 -28.46 12.50
N ARG A 644 5.57 -29.63 11.98
CA ARG A 644 6.84 -29.83 11.25
C ARG A 644 6.59 -30.09 9.75
N LEU A 645 7.51 -29.64 8.92
CA LEU A 645 7.59 -29.94 7.49
C LEU A 645 8.48 -31.16 7.25
N GLY A 646 8.11 -31.97 6.26
CA GLY A 646 8.89 -33.13 5.84
C GLY A 646 8.81 -33.37 4.33
N TYR A 647 9.84 -34.03 3.80
CA TYR A 647 9.96 -34.41 2.40
C TYR A 647 9.34 -35.77 2.11
N TRP A 648 8.70 -35.85 0.95
CA TRP A 648 8.33 -37.09 0.31
C TRP A 648 8.79 -37.04 -1.14
N THR A 649 9.73 -37.91 -1.48
CA THR A 649 10.20 -38.12 -2.85
C THR A 649 9.56 -39.40 -3.40
N SER A 650 9.21 -39.38 -4.68
CA SER A 650 8.83 -40.61 -5.38
C SER A 650 10.10 -41.34 -5.82
N GLU A 651 10.76 -42.05 -4.89
CA GLU A 651 11.60 -43.20 -5.26
C GLU A 651 10.78 -44.49 -5.21
#